data_AF-A0A0V0QZP5-F1
#
_entry.id   AF-A0A0V0QZP5-F1
#
_cell.length_a   1.000
_cell.length_b   1.000
_cell.length_c   1.000
_cell.angle_alpha   90.00
_cell.angle_beta   90.00
_cell.angle_gamma   90.00
#
_symmetry.space_group_name_H-M   'P 1'
#
loop_
_entity.id
_entity.type
_entity.pdbx_description
1 polymer ?
#
loop_
_entity_poly.entity_id
_entity_poly.type
_entity_poly.pdbx_seq_one_letter_code
_entity_poly.pdbx_strand_id
1 'polypeptide(L)'
;MTTQTTLFQQKQQSFLALQIVEEEFGTEMKKVLQGIIEIQPFCTLNKLNTHLKLKEDWKDYQIKEYLVLLLKNNLIKSEKYQSDIKPEYNDQIIYQPNFTQIFGFLRHIYYLNYIKNLFGREAFLIIEYIINNQCANYQECSQVIFEEQNGNVQEEQLQYYFLKLIKENYLTRQKNWENIQDDSEKENEFGDDDEMEEEIKDQKENKKQKNKAQPLKNSPKKKLKKEDNTNQNQNLAQQVSKLIESIQGAQNQQNQQLSQEQLQNFIGSNFFGAQGNVNNGGNNNNNQLSLKEQIQNDFYLLKDPKDGTYNNYYLNHRKFIHDLRTKEICTVIEGKVGITHRYIVQAMLDHSQKLGRAQDFVKSERLTLRQIMEILPSELRNIKENEIKKDLDQLKLDGVHFVDVEYIQSQPHYYVNVKKIIKAIQFRHIAKIIERKYDLKTARIFRILKQYKCLDENTVTELSLLTPEQVRSCLQILTKDGFISYDSASEKDKPQPLIQAYTFNKIDVKNKISLFNLKVKLQNAYNINKEIEESENKLERVNEWKKILKMIKTLEIAILELDSALIYKYNCKKLEEQVNLEDCVKRCENKAEEECENPDNQDLCRKNFEQINKCVNKKLQYSNDDFEKQSSNVDNCIEDQGHIGIINYNKCIDKCIDIADPEELLQFQHQALKDDDEYQKLLKSWEQILENEELNSKILKNFLEQFGEESLLDQIPTEEKKKQQKYDL
;
A
#
# COMPACT_ATOMS: atom_id res chain seq x y z
N MET A 1 5.86 -4.53 26.24
CA MET A 1 4.71 -4.01 25.45
C MET A 1 4.88 -4.09 23.92
N THR A 2 6.11 -4.02 23.39
CA THR A 2 6.40 -4.09 21.94
C THR A 2 6.01 -5.42 21.30
N THR A 3 6.26 -6.56 21.95
CA THR A 3 5.93 -7.92 21.45
C THR A 3 4.42 -8.21 21.38
N GLN A 4 3.63 -7.75 22.35
CA GLN A 4 2.17 -7.89 22.28
C GLN A 4 1.56 -7.03 21.16
N THR A 5 2.15 -5.86 20.90
CA THR A 5 1.70 -4.95 19.84
C THR A 5 2.00 -5.51 18.45
N THR A 6 3.14 -6.20 18.26
CA THR A 6 3.48 -6.83 16.97
C THR A 6 2.59 -8.04 16.68
N LEU A 7 2.31 -8.89 17.68
CA LEU A 7 1.42 -10.04 17.52
C LEU A 7 -0.01 -9.59 17.14
N PHE A 8 -0.53 -8.57 17.81
CA PHE A 8 -1.85 -8.00 17.49
C PHE A 8 -1.89 -7.44 16.06
N GLN A 9 -0.84 -6.74 15.62
CA GLN A 9 -0.73 -6.25 14.24
C GLN A 9 -0.70 -7.39 13.23
N GLN A 10 0.04 -8.47 13.51
CA GLN A 10 0.13 -9.61 12.62
C GLN A 10 -1.23 -10.30 12.49
N LYS A 11 -1.96 -10.51 13.59
CA LYS A 11 -3.33 -11.07 13.57
C LYS A 11 -4.27 -10.24 12.68
N GLN A 12 -4.21 -8.91 12.76
CA GLN A 12 -5.07 -8.04 11.95
C GLN A 12 -4.69 -8.03 10.47
N GLN A 13 -3.39 -8.02 10.17
CA GLN A 13 -2.91 -8.14 8.80
C GLN A 13 -3.33 -9.47 8.18
N SER A 14 -3.19 -10.55 8.94
CA SER A 14 -3.67 -11.88 8.55
C SER A 14 -5.17 -11.87 8.27
N PHE A 15 -5.99 -11.31 9.16
CA PHE A 15 -7.43 -11.25 8.94
C PHE A 15 -7.80 -10.46 7.67
N LEU A 16 -7.24 -9.27 7.49
CA LEU A 16 -7.49 -8.45 6.29
C LEU A 16 -7.05 -9.18 5.01
N ALA A 17 -5.92 -9.87 5.06
CA ALA A 17 -5.41 -10.66 3.94
C ALA A 17 -6.36 -11.82 3.60
N LEU A 18 -6.86 -12.53 4.62
CA LEU A 18 -7.85 -13.59 4.45
C LEU A 18 -9.15 -13.07 3.83
N GLN A 19 -9.63 -11.90 4.25
CA GLN A 19 -10.82 -11.28 3.66
C GLN A 19 -10.60 -10.89 2.19
N ILE A 20 -9.43 -10.33 1.84
CA ILE A 20 -9.10 -10.03 0.44
C ILE A 20 -9.11 -11.31 -0.39
N VAL A 21 -8.49 -12.38 0.10
CA VAL A 21 -8.43 -13.64 -0.65
C VAL A 21 -9.80 -14.31 -0.77
N GLU A 22 -10.66 -14.19 0.24
CA GLU A 22 -12.04 -14.66 0.18
C GLU A 22 -12.86 -13.96 -0.91
N GLU A 23 -12.74 -12.63 -1.00
CA GLU A 23 -13.46 -11.82 -1.98
C GLU A 23 -13.00 -12.11 -3.42
N GLU A 24 -11.69 -12.24 -3.63
CA GLU A 24 -11.11 -12.38 -4.98
C GLU A 24 -11.05 -13.84 -5.46
N PHE A 25 -10.88 -14.81 -4.55
CA PHE A 25 -10.62 -16.22 -4.89
C PHE A 25 -11.52 -17.24 -4.20
N GLY A 26 -12.40 -16.81 -3.28
CA GLY A 26 -13.37 -17.66 -2.61
C GLY A 26 -12.91 -18.24 -1.26
N THR A 27 -13.87 -18.89 -0.58
CA THR A 27 -13.74 -19.39 0.80
C THR A 27 -12.70 -20.50 0.93
N GLU A 28 -12.59 -21.37 -0.06
CA GLU A 28 -11.69 -22.52 -0.02
C GLU A 28 -10.22 -22.08 -0.06
N MET A 29 -9.89 -21.09 -0.90
CA MET A 29 -8.54 -20.54 -0.96
C MET A 29 -8.19 -19.76 0.32
N LYS A 30 -9.16 -19.05 0.91
CA LYS A 30 -9.01 -18.41 2.22
C LYS A 30 -8.66 -19.44 3.30
N LYS A 31 -9.35 -20.59 3.36
CA LYS A 31 -9.09 -21.63 4.38
C LYS A 31 -7.67 -22.19 4.28
N VAL A 32 -7.19 -22.47 3.07
CA VAL A 32 -5.81 -22.94 2.85
C VAL A 32 -4.80 -21.88 3.28
N LEU A 33 -5.00 -20.61 2.91
CA LEU A 33 -4.15 -19.50 3.36
C LEU A 33 -4.20 -19.31 4.89
N GLN A 34 -5.38 -19.47 5.50
CA GLN A 34 -5.55 -19.41 6.95
C GLN A 34 -4.75 -20.51 7.64
N GLY A 35 -4.79 -21.74 7.12
CA GLY A 35 -3.95 -22.83 7.60
C GLY A 35 -2.46 -22.48 7.55
N ILE A 36 -1.98 -21.90 6.44
CA ILE A 36 -0.59 -21.45 6.31
C ILE A 36 -0.24 -20.39 7.35
N ILE A 37 -1.13 -19.43 7.59
CA ILE A 37 -0.94 -18.36 8.58
C ILE A 37 -0.89 -18.91 10.01
N GLU A 38 -1.75 -19.88 10.33
CA GLU A 38 -1.84 -20.49 11.67
C GLU A 38 -0.65 -21.38 12.02
N ILE A 39 -0.03 -22.05 11.02
CA ILE A 39 1.11 -22.96 11.21
C ILE A 39 2.46 -22.22 11.27
N GLN A 40 2.49 -20.92 10.91
CA GLN A 40 3.73 -20.12 10.91
C GLN A 40 4.54 -20.25 12.20
N PRO A 41 5.89 -20.17 12.14
CA PRO A 41 6.70 -19.68 11.01
C PRO A 41 7.07 -20.71 9.93
N PHE A 42 6.92 -22.02 10.20
CA PHE A 42 7.39 -23.09 9.30
C PHE A 42 6.23 -23.96 8.80
N CYS A 43 5.54 -23.51 7.76
CA CYS A 43 4.45 -24.26 7.12
C CYS A 43 4.97 -25.13 5.98
N THR A 44 5.05 -26.44 6.21
CA THR A 44 5.37 -27.44 5.18
C THR A 44 4.08 -28.07 4.65
N LEU A 45 4.11 -28.69 3.47
CA LEU A 45 2.91 -29.32 2.89
C LEU A 45 2.31 -30.39 3.81
N ASN A 46 3.15 -31.19 4.47
CA ASN A 46 2.70 -32.23 5.39
C ASN A 46 2.00 -31.63 6.63
N LYS A 47 2.59 -30.59 7.22
CA LYS A 47 1.96 -29.88 8.37
C LYS A 47 0.63 -29.25 7.97
N LEU A 48 0.58 -28.64 6.77
CA LEU A 48 -0.65 -28.04 6.24
C LEU A 48 -1.74 -29.09 6.01
N ASN A 49 -1.40 -30.24 5.44
CA ASN A 49 -2.33 -31.35 5.23
C ASN A 49 -2.89 -31.87 6.56
N THR A 50 -2.03 -32.12 7.56
CA THR A 50 -2.48 -32.58 8.88
C THR A 50 -3.40 -31.54 9.54
N HIS A 51 -3.02 -30.26 9.51
CA HIS A 51 -3.80 -29.18 10.11
C HIS A 51 -5.18 -29.00 9.48
N LEU A 52 -5.26 -29.01 8.14
CA LEU A 52 -6.53 -28.85 7.43
C LEU A 52 -7.43 -30.08 7.60
N LYS A 53 -6.88 -31.31 7.56
CA LYS A 53 -7.61 -32.56 7.81
C LYS A 53 -8.21 -32.65 9.22
N LEU A 54 -7.53 -32.07 10.21
CA LEU A 54 -8.04 -32.05 11.59
C LEU A 54 -9.23 -31.10 11.76
N LYS A 55 -9.30 -30.03 10.97
CA LYS A 55 -10.39 -29.05 11.04
C LYS A 55 -11.58 -29.43 10.16
N GLU A 56 -11.32 -29.97 8.98
CA GLU A 56 -12.30 -30.26 7.94
C GLU A 56 -11.83 -31.48 7.11
N ASP A 57 -12.74 -32.23 6.48
CA ASP A 57 -12.42 -33.44 5.71
C ASP A 57 -11.77 -33.16 4.32
N TRP A 58 -10.66 -32.42 4.31
CA TRP A 58 -9.93 -32.06 3.10
C TRP A 58 -9.17 -33.24 2.50
N LYS A 59 -9.31 -33.40 1.18
CA LYS A 59 -8.52 -34.38 0.42
C LYS A 59 -7.19 -33.77 0.01
N ASP A 60 -6.13 -34.58 -0.01
CA ASP A 60 -4.77 -34.13 -0.33
C ASP A 60 -4.64 -33.45 -1.70
N TYR A 61 -5.44 -33.88 -2.69
CA TYR A 61 -5.42 -33.27 -4.02
C TYR A 61 -6.00 -31.85 -4.01
N GLN A 62 -7.04 -31.57 -3.20
CA GLN A 62 -7.66 -30.26 -3.11
C GLN A 62 -6.69 -29.25 -2.51
N ILE A 63 -6.01 -29.63 -1.43
CA ILE A 63 -5.02 -28.77 -0.78
C ILE A 63 -3.90 -28.42 -1.77
N LYS A 64 -3.38 -29.42 -2.52
CA LYS A 64 -2.36 -29.18 -3.55
C LYS A 64 -2.86 -28.27 -4.67
N GLU A 65 -4.08 -28.47 -5.16
CA GLU A 65 -4.69 -27.64 -6.19
C GLU A 65 -4.79 -26.16 -5.76
N TYR A 66 -5.36 -25.89 -4.59
CA TYR A 66 -5.45 -24.52 -4.08
C TYR A 66 -4.09 -23.92 -3.73
N LEU A 67 -3.13 -24.73 -3.28
CA LEU A 67 -1.76 -24.28 -3.03
C LEU A 67 -1.06 -23.86 -4.33
N VAL A 68 -1.27 -24.60 -5.42
CA VAL A 68 -0.77 -24.23 -6.76
C VAL A 68 -1.44 -22.94 -7.23
N LEU A 69 -2.74 -22.76 -6.99
CA LEU A 69 -3.43 -21.51 -7.32
C LEU A 69 -2.90 -20.31 -6.50
N LEU A 70 -2.64 -20.49 -5.20
CA LEU A 70 -2.02 -19.47 -4.35
C LEU A 70 -0.61 -19.10 -4.84
N LEU A 71 0.19 -20.07 -5.27
CA LEU A 71 1.52 -19.85 -5.86
C LEU A 71 1.44 -19.13 -7.20
N LYS A 72 0.55 -19.59 -8.09
CA LYS A 72 0.32 -18.99 -9.41
C LYS A 72 -0.03 -17.50 -9.29
N ASN A 73 -0.83 -17.15 -8.28
CA ASN A 73 -1.23 -15.77 -8.03
C ASN A 73 -0.25 -14.99 -7.14
N ASN A 74 0.94 -15.52 -6.86
CA ASN A 74 1.95 -14.91 -5.99
C ASN A 74 1.44 -14.52 -4.58
N LEU A 75 0.36 -15.14 -4.12
CA LEU A 75 -0.25 -14.89 -2.80
C LEU A 75 0.56 -15.56 -1.69
N ILE A 76 1.32 -16.60 -2.03
CA ILE A 76 2.27 -17.26 -1.15
C ILE A 76 3.63 -17.37 -1.83
N LYS A 77 4.70 -17.38 -1.03
CA LYS A 77 6.06 -17.69 -1.46
C LYS A 77 6.39 -19.11 -1.06
N SER A 78 7.13 -19.81 -1.92
CA SER A 78 7.75 -21.09 -1.61
C SER A 78 9.27 -20.92 -1.59
N GLU A 79 9.90 -21.25 -0.48
CA GLU A 79 11.36 -21.21 -0.34
C GLU A 79 11.83 -22.57 0.15
N LYS A 80 12.95 -23.07 -0.39
CA LYS A 80 13.61 -24.24 0.18
C LYS A 80 14.26 -23.82 1.48
N TYR A 81 13.91 -24.48 2.57
CA TYR A 81 14.50 -24.18 3.86
C TYR A 81 15.91 -24.73 3.93
N GLN A 82 16.85 -23.85 4.27
CA GLN A 82 18.23 -24.19 4.58
C GLN A 82 18.55 -23.51 5.91
N SER A 83 18.78 -24.30 6.96
CA SER A 83 19.15 -23.77 8.26
C SER A 83 20.00 -24.76 9.03
N ASP A 84 21.12 -24.27 9.56
CA ASP A 84 21.96 -25.03 10.48
C ASP A 84 21.27 -25.29 11.82
N ILE A 85 20.28 -24.48 12.18
CA ILE A 85 19.58 -24.54 13.46
C ILE A 85 18.60 -25.71 13.51
N LYS A 86 17.96 -26.05 12.37
CA LYS A 86 17.00 -27.16 12.29
C LYS A 86 17.22 -27.98 11.01
N PRO A 87 18.28 -28.80 10.98
CA PRO A 87 18.66 -29.55 9.78
C PRO A 87 17.61 -30.58 9.34
N GLU A 88 16.73 -31.01 10.24
CA GLU A 88 15.58 -31.87 9.94
C GLU A 88 14.58 -31.28 8.93
N TYR A 89 14.57 -29.95 8.76
CA TYR A 89 13.77 -29.26 7.76
C TYR A 89 14.57 -28.88 6.51
N ASN A 90 15.87 -29.19 6.46
CA ASN A 90 16.66 -28.90 5.25
C ASN A 90 16.04 -29.62 4.06
N ASP A 91 16.06 -28.94 2.92
CA ASP A 91 15.46 -29.35 1.64
C ASP A 91 13.92 -29.43 1.63
N GLN A 92 13.23 -29.11 2.73
CA GLN A 92 11.78 -29.00 2.73
C GLN A 92 11.34 -27.65 2.15
N ILE A 93 10.26 -27.67 1.37
CA ILE A 93 9.64 -26.44 0.84
C ILE A 93 8.75 -25.85 1.93
N ILE A 94 9.01 -24.59 2.27
CA ILE A 94 8.22 -23.83 3.24
C ILE A 94 7.38 -22.80 2.50
N TYR A 95 6.11 -22.73 2.89
CA TYR A 95 5.13 -21.79 2.36
C TYR A 95 4.96 -20.61 3.31
N GLN A 96 5.05 -19.40 2.78
CA GLN A 96 4.83 -18.17 3.54
C GLN A 96 3.83 -17.25 2.83
N PRO A 97 2.90 -16.60 3.55
CA PRO A 97 1.96 -15.66 2.96
C PRO A 97 2.69 -14.42 2.45
N ASN A 98 2.41 -14.04 1.21
CA ASN A 98 2.95 -12.84 0.59
C ASN A 98 2.00 -11.66 0.80
N PHE A 99 1.96 -11.14 2.04
CA PHE A 99 1.08 -10.02 2.40
C PHE A 99 1.23 -8.79 1.49
N THR A 100 2.42 -8.57 0.93
CA THR A 100 2.66 -7.42 0.04
C THR A 100 1.83 -7.55 -1.24
N GLN A 101 1.74 -8.75 -1.81
CA GLN A 101 0.95 -9.01 -3.01
C GLN A 101 -0.54 -9.06 -2.70
N ILE A 102 -0.93 -9.69 -1.58
CA ILE A 102 -2.34 -9.72 -1.15
C ILE A 102 -2.87 -8.30 -0.94
N PHE A 103 -2.12 -7.43 -0.25
CA PHE A 103 -2.52 -6.02 -0.11
C PHE A 103 -2.38 -5.21 -1.41
N GLY A 104 -1.68 -5.74 -2.41
CA GLY A 104 -1.59 -5.18 -3.76
C GLY A 104 -2.96 -5.12 -4.46
N PHE A 105 -3.86 -6.07 -4.18
CA PHE A 105 -5.21 -6.10 -4.76
C PHE A 105 -6.03 -4.85 -4.43
N LEU A 106 -5.87 -4.31 -3.23
CA LEU A 106 -6.52 -3.06 -2.83
C LEU A 106 -6.10 -1.85 -3.70
N ARG A 107 -4.96 -1.96 -4.39
CA ARG A 107 -4.39 -0.89 -5.24
C ARG A 107 -4.72 -1.04 -6.71
N HIS A 108 -5.25 -2.18 -7.14
CA HIS A 108 -5.49 -2.45 -8.56
C HIS A 108 -6.41 -1.39 -9.18
N ILE A 109 -7.47 -0.99 -8.48
CA ILE A 109 -8.39 0.08 -8.91
C ILE A 109 -7.63 1.40 -9.13
N TYR A 110 -6.67 1.72 -8.28
CA TYR A 110 -5.84 2.92 -8.45
C TYR A 110 -4.93 2.83 -9.66
N TYR A 111 -4.29 1.68 -9.87
CA TYR A 111 -3.40 1.45 -10.99
C TYR A 111 -4.13 1.57 -12.31
N LEU A 112 -5.32 0.96 -12.39
CA LEU A 112 -6.20 1.03 -13.55
C LEU A 112 -6.61 2.47 -13.86
N ASN A 113 -7.13 3.20 -12.88
CA ASN A 113 -7.51 4.60 -13.07
C ASN A 113 -6.31 5.49 -13.42
N TYR A 114 -5.15 5.24 -12.82
CA TYR A 114 -3.93 5.97 -13.11
C TYR A 114 -3.48 5.76 -14.56
N ILE A 115 -3.43 4.51 -15.03
CA ILE A 115 -3.02 4.17 -16.40
C ILE A 115 -4.03 4.65 -17.43
N LYS A 116 -5.33 4.53 -17.13
CA LYS A 116 -6.39 5.06 -17.99
C LYS A 116 -6.20 6.55 -18.26
N ASN A 117 -5.88 7.32 -17.22
CA ASN A 117 -5.65 8.76 -17.34
C ASN A 117 -4.31 9.08 -18.03
N LEU A 118 -3.30 8.23 -17.89
CA LEU A 118 -1.96 8.48 -18.41
C LEU A 118 -1.79 8.06 -19.88
N PHE A 119 -2.35 6.92 -20.27
CA PHE A 119 -2.13 6.29 -21.57
C PHE A 119 -3.41 5.98 -22.35
N GLY A 120 -4.60 6.15 -21.75
CA GLY A 120 -5.87 5.90 -22.41
C GLY A 120 -6.46 4.51 -22.15
N ARG A 121 -7.47 4.13 -22.96
CA ARG A 121 -8.30 2.95 -22.72
C ARG A 121 -7.59 1.64 -23.03
N GLU A 122 -6.78 1.62 -24.08
CA GLU A 122 -6.08 0.41 -24.56
C GLU A 122 -5.07 -0.07 -23.50
N ALA A 123 -4.29 0.85 -22.94
CA ALA A 123 -3.38 0.55 -21.84
C ALA A 123 -4.11 0.10 -20.56
N PHE A 124 -5.31 0.65 -20.30
CA PHE A 124 -6.16 0.19 -19.20
C PHE A 124 -6.57 -1.27 -19.38
N LEU A 125 -7.01 -1.68 -20.56
CA LEU A 125 -7.41 -3.07 -20.85
C LEU A 125 -6.23 -4.05 -20.69
N ILE A 126 -5.03 -3.65 -21.16
CA ILE A 126 -3.81 -4.47 -20.98
C ILE A 126 -3.51 -4.69 -19.49
N ILE A 127 -3.53 -3.62 -18.70
CA ILE A 127 -3.23 -3.71 -17.26
C ILE A 127 -4.32 -4.46 -16.50
N GLU A 128 -5.60 -4.29 -16.87
CA GLU A 128 -6.72 -5.05 -16.33
C GLU A 128 -6.56 -6.55 -16.58
N TYR A 129 -6.24 -6.93 -17.81
CA TYR A 129 -5.97 -8.31 -18.16
C TYR A 129 -4.80 -8.90 -17.36
N ILE A 130 -3.69 -8.18 -17.25
CA ILE A 130 -2.50 -8.63 -16.50
C ILE A 130 -2.79 -8.71 -15.00
N ILE A 131 -3.59 -7.80 -14.44
CA ILE A 131 -4.01 -7.85 -13.04
C ILE A 131 -4.86 -9.10 -12.76
N ASN A 132 -5.82 -9.40 -13.63
CA ASN A 132 -6.73 -10.53 -13.46
C ASN A 132 -6.02 -11.88 -13.64
N ASN A 133 -4.99 -11.93 -14.50
CA ASN A 133 -4.25 -13.17 -14.79
C ASN A 133 -2.91 -13.27 -14.05
N GLN A 134 -2.49 -12.22 -13.33
CA GLN A 134 -1.22 -12.03 -12.61
C GLN A 134 0.04 -11.98 -13.49
N CYS A 135 0.06 -12.78 -14.55
CA CYS A 135 1.02 -12.68 -15.64
C CYS A 135 0.31 -12.90 -16.98
N ALA A 136 0.86 -12.29 -18.03
CA ALA A 136 0.43 -12.55 -19.40
C ALA A 136 1.57 -12.27 -20.38
N ASN A 137 1.56 -12.98 -21.49
CA ASN A 137 2.28 -12.55 -22.67
C ASN A 137 1.40 -11.70 -23.59
N TYR A 138 2.04 -11.02 -24.54
CA TYR A 138 1.33 -10.14 -25.47
C TYR A 138 0.29 -10.90 -26.32
N GLN A 139 0.60 -12.11 -26.78
CA GLN A 139 -0.29 -12.85 -27.67
C GLN A 139 -1.61 -13.20 -26.98
N GLU A 140 -1.55 -13.81 -25.80
CA GLU A 140 -2.73 -14.16 -24.99
C GLU A 140 -3.57 -12.92 -24.65
N CYS A 141 -2.90 -11.87 -24.17
CA CYS A 141 -3.55 -10.61 -23.82
C CYS A 141 -4.26 -9.99 -25.02
N SER A 142 -3.60 -9.96 -26.18
CA SER A 142 -4.17 -9.38 -27.40
C SER A 142 -5.38 -10.14 -27.90
N GLN A 143 -5.33 -11.48 -27.92
CA GLN A 143 -6.43 -12.33 -28.38
C GLN A 143 -7.70 -12.09 -27.56
N VAL A 144 -7.59 -12.12 -26.23
CA VAL A 144 -8.74 -11.90 -25.35
C VAL A 144 -9.30 -10.49 -25.50
N ILE A 145 -8.44 -9.48 -25.57
CA ILE A 145 -8.90 -8.09 -25.73
C ILE A 145 -9.60 -7.88 -27.08
N PHE A 146 -9.16 -8.53 -28.17
CA PHE A 146 -9.87 -8.43 -29.46
C PHE A 146 -11.25 -9.07 -29.42
N GLU A 147 -11.36 -10.24 -28.78
CA GLU A 147 -12.61 -10.95 -28.60
C GLU A 147 -13.60 -10.11 -27.77
N GLU A 148 -13.16 -9.54 -26.65
CA GLU A 148 -14.00 -8.71 -25.79
C GLU A 148 -14.42 -7.38 -26.44
N GLN A 149 -13.55 -6.76 -27.22
CA GLN A 149 -13.84 -5.46 -27.84
C GLN A 149 -14.53 -5.59 -29.22
N ASN A 150 -14.85 -6.80 -29.68
CA ASN A 150 -15.44 -7.07 -31.00
C ASN A 150 -14.66 -6.41 -32.16
N GLY A 151 -13.33 -6.40 -32.06
CA GLY A 151 -12.46 -5.81 -33.09
C GLY A 151 -12.44 -4.28 -33.17
N ASN A 152 -13.02 -3.56 -32.20
CA ASN A 152 -12.97 -2.08 -32.17
C ASN A 152 -11.56 -1.52 -31.91
N VAL A 153 -10.65 -2.32 -31.36
CA VAL A 153 -9.27 -1.92 -31.06
C VAL A 153 -8.37 -2.43 -32.19
N GLN A 154 -7.49 -1.57 -32.71
CA GLN A 154 -6.51 -1.97 -33.73
C GLN A 154 -5.31 -2.67 -33.07
N GLU A 155 -4.82 -3.74 -33.70
CA GLU A 155 -3.69 -4.52 -33.17
C GLU A 155 -2.40 -3.72 -33.05
N GLU A 156 -2.11 -2.86 -34.04
CA GLU A 156 -0.95 -1.99 -34.01
C GLU A 156 -0.98 -1.03 -32.80
N GLN A 157 -2.17 -0.59 -32.37
CA GLN A 157 -2.32 0.29 -31.20
C GLN A 157 -2.10 -0.48 -29.91
N LEU A 158 -2.67 -1.68 -29.77
CA LEU A 158 -2.50 -2.50 -28.58
C LEU A 158 -1.03 -2.90 -28.40
N GLN A 159 -0.36 -3.30 -29.49
CA GLN A 159 1.05 -3.60 -29.50
C GLN A 159 1.92 -2.41 -29.06
N TYR A 160 1.63 -1.23 -29.60
CA TYR A 160 2.32 0.00 -29.22
C TYR A 160 2.17 0.30 -27.73
N TYR A 161 0.95 0.23 -27.18
CA TYR A 161 0.74 0.49 -25.75
C TYR A 161 1.37 -0.56 -24.86
N PHE A 162 1.38 -1.84 -25.25
CA PHE A 162 2.06 -2.90 -24.51
C PHE A 162 3.57 -2.62 -24.43
N LEU A 163 4.19 -2.31 -25.58
CA LEU A 163 5.61 -1.91 -25.64
C LEU A 163 5.90 -0.66 -24.82
N LYS A 164 5.01 0.34 -24.88
CA LYS A 164 5.12 1.57 -24.09
C LYS A 164 5.08 1.28 -22.59
N LEU A 165 4.19 0.41 -22.12
CA LEU A 165 4.11 0.01 -20.72
C LEU A 165 5.38 -0.71 -20.25
N ILE A 166 6.02 -1.52 -21.12
CA ILE A 166 7.32 -2.14 -20.83
C ILE A 166 8.42 -1.09 -20.71
N LYS A 167 8.53 -0.18 -21.70
CA LYS A 167 9.56 0.87 -21.72
C LYS A 167 9.49 1.81 -20.53
N GLU A 168 8.28 2.13 -20.10
CA GLU A 168 8.02 2.96 -18.91
C GLU A 168 8.10 2.16 -17.60
N ASN A 169 8.50 0.87 -17.65
CA ASN A 169 8.67 -0.04 -16.52
C ASN A 169 7.39 -0.30 -15.71
N TYR A 170 6.20 -0.16 -16.28
CA TYR A 170 4.95 -0.59 -15.63
C TYR A 170 4.76 -2.11 -15.69
N LEU A 171 5.40 -2.76 -16.67
CA LEU A 171 5.45 -4.20 -16.82
C LEU A 171 6.89 -4.67 -16.67
N THR A 172 7.09 -5.74 -15.88
CA THR A 172 8.40 -6.37 -15.72
C THR A 172 8.35 -7.77 -16.30
N ARG A 173 9.39 -8.14 -17.04
CA ARG A 173 9.54 -9.47 -17.61
C ARG A 173 9.70 -10.50 -16.49
N GLN A 174 8.92 -11.57 -16.51
CA GLN A 174 9.10 -12.70 -15.62
C GLN A 174 10.44 -13.38 -15.95
N LYS A 175 11.33 -13.51 -14.96
CA LYS A 175 12.54 -14.33 -15.12
C LYS A 175 12.09 -15.78 -15.19
N ASN A 176 12.49 -16.50 -16.24
CA ASN A 176 12.23 -17.94 -16.33
C ASN A 176 12.99 -18.63 -15.20
N TRP A 177 12.25 -19.26 -14.29
CA TRP A 177 12.79 -19.94 -13.11
C TRP A 177 13.75 -21.08 -13.49
N GLU A 178 13.57 -21.66 -14.68
CA GLU A 178 14.44 -22.71 -15.24
C GLU A 178 15.88 -22.24 -15.49
N ASN A 179 16.11 -20.94 -15.72
CA ASN A 179 17.46 -20.41 -15.97
C ASN A 179 18.16 -19.87 -14.70
N ILE A 180 17.47 -19.83 -13.55
CA ILE A 180 18.07 -19.28 -12.31
C ILE A 180 19.08 -20.27 -11.69
N GLN A 181 18.98 -21.57 -12.00
CA GLN A 181 19.92 -22.57 -11.48
C GLN A 181 21.33 -22.45 -12.08
N ASP A 182 21.49 -21.88 -13.27
CA ASP A 182 22.80 -21.70 -13.92
C ASP A 182 23.46 -20.35 -13.59
N ASP A 183 22.68 -19.33 -13.20
CA ASP A 183 23.20 -17.99 -12.93
C ASP A 183 23.58 -17.75 -11.45
N SER A 184 23.17 -18.62 -10.51
CA SER A 184 23.56 -18.49 -9.09
C SER A 184 25.05 -18.69 -8.83
N GLU A 185 25.81 -19.26 -9.77
CA GLU A 185 27.28 -19.35 -9.69
C GLU A 185 27.98 -18.06 -10.16
N LYS A 186 27.27 -17.09 -10.77
CA LYS A 186 27.83 -15.85 -11.32
C LYS A 186 27.34 -14.56 -10.67
N GLU A 187 26.36 -14.63 -9.76
CA GLU A 187 25.84 -13.44 -9.07
C GLU A 187 26.76 -12.90 -7.93
N ASN A 188 27.97 -13.44 -7.75
CA ASN A 188 29.01 -12.88 -6.87
C ASN A 188 29.97 -11.87 -7.57
N GLU A 189 29.76 -11.51 -8.83
CA GLU A 189 30.63 -10.57 -9.57
C GLU A 189 30.03 -9.17 -9.84
N PHE A 190 28.86 -8.83 -9.28
CA PHE A 190 28.43 -7.42 -9.22
C PHE A 190 28.96 -6.77 -7.93
N GLY A 191 30.27 -6.47 -7.97
CA GLY A 191 30.99 -5.71 -6.94
C GLY A 191 30.61 -4.23 -6.92
N ASP A 192 30.82 -3.63 -5.75
CA ASP A 192 30.61 -2.22 -5.43
C ASP A 192 31.38 -1.28 -6.39
N ASP A 193 30.68 -0.26 -6.93
CA ASP A 193 31.13 0.70 -7.95
C ASP A 193 32.16 1.76 -7.44
N ASP A 194 33.01 1.43 -6.47
CA ASP A 194 34.03 2.36 -5.95
C ASP A 194 35.41 2.24 -6.65
N GLU A 195 35.62 1.27 -7.57
CA GLU A 195 36.91 1.07 -8.28
C GLU A 195 36.95 1.56 -9.75
N MET A 196 35.85 2.06 -10.32
CA MET A 196 35.79 2.39 -11.77
C MET A 196 36.36 3.78 -12.17
N GLU A 197 36.99 4.52 -11.25
CA GLU A 197 37.59 5.83 -11.55
C GLU A 197 39.05 5.78 -12.05
N GLU A 198 39.76 4.64 -11.94
CA GLU A 198 41.15 4.54 -12.42
C GLU A 198 41.27 4.06 -13.89
N GLU A 199 40.34 3.26 -14.43
CA GLU A 199 40.46 2.76 -15.82
C GLU A 199 40.07 3.77 -16.92
N ILE A 200 39.39 4.86 -16.57
CA ILE A 200 38.92 5.87 -17.56
C ILE A 200 40.04 6.85 -17.98
N LYS A 201 41.19 6.86 -17.29
CA LYS A 201 42.36 7.67 -17.70
C LYS A 201 43.17 7.02 -18.83
N ASP A 202 43.25 5.69 -18.89
CA ASP A 202 44.14 5.01 -19.84
C ASP A 202 43.53 4.81 -21.24
N GLN A 203 42.21 4.85 -21.37
CA GLN A 203 41.54 4.67 -22.67
C GLN A 203 41.42 5.96 -23.51
N LYS A 204 41.77 7.13 -22.95
CA LYS A 204 41.69 8.42 -23.66
C LYS A 204 42.93 8.78 -24.48
N GLU A 205 44.04 8.05 -24.35
CA GLU A 205 45.25 8.31 -25.15
C GLU A 205 45.28 7.59 -26.50
N ASN A 206 44.48 6.53 -26.71
CA ASN A 206 44.57 5.69 -27.91
C ASN A 206 43.58 5.99 -29.06
N LYS A 207 42.78 7.06 -28.97
CA LYS A 207 41.81 7.44 -30.04
C LYS A 207 42.13 8.73 -30.80
N LYS A 208 43.36 9.26 -30.71
CA LYS A 208 43.85 10.34 -31.57
C LYS A 208 44.85 9.84 -32.62
N GLN A 209 44.43 8.95 -33.52
CA GLN A 209 45.10 8.73 -34.80
C GLN A 209 44.27 7.78 -35.67
N LYS A 210 43.36 8.35 -36.48
CA LYS A 210 42.92 7.86 -37.81
C LYS A 210 41.62 8.57 -38.17
N ASN A 211 41.72 9.52 -39.10
CA ASN A 211 40.75 9.73 -40.19
C ASN A 211 41.30 10.78 -41.17
N LYS A 212 41.60 10.34 -42.40
CA LYS A 212 41.84 11.17 -43.58
C LYS A 212 40.80 10.79 -44.64
N ALA A 213 40.06 11.80 -45.12
CA ALA A 213 39.55 12.12 -46.48
C ALA A 213 39.37 10.97 -47.50
N GLN A 214 38.29 10.82 -48.30
CA GLN A 214 37.62 11.71 -49.29
C GLN A 214 36.58 10.83 -50.09
N PRO A 215 35.88 11.23 -51.19
CA PRO A 215 34.97 12.36 -51.44
C PRO A 215 33.61 11.98 -52.14
N LEU A 216 32.77 13.01 -52.34
CA LEU A 216 31.44 13.08 -52.99
C LEU A 216 31.32 12.57 -54.45
N LYS A 217 30.14 12.05 -54.82
CA LYS A 217 29.58 12.08 -56.20
C LYS A 217 28.04 12.22 -56.25
N ASN A 218 27.63 13.34 -56.84
CA ASN A 218 26.57 13.66 -57.83
C ASN A 218 25.23 12.88 -57.93
N SER A 219 24.19 13.69 -58.07
CA SER A 219 22.78 13.44 -58.41
C SER A 219 22.50 13.14 -59.90
N PRO A 220 21.26 12.75 -60.25
CA PRO A 220 20.59 13.45 -61.35
C PRO A 220 19.07 13.68 -61.19
N LYS A 221 18.62 14.74 -61.88
CA LYS A 221 17.25 15.29 -62.03
C LYS A 221 16.38 14.52 -63.05
N LYS A 222 15.05 14.71 -62.97
CA LYS A 222 14.01 14.90 -64.05
C LYS A 222 12.64 14.40 -63.52
N LYS A 223 11.44 14.91 -63.83
CA LYS A 223 10.91 15.87 -64.84
C LYS A 223 9.50 16.32 -64.39
N LEU A 224 9.13 17.57 -64.69
CA LEU A 224 7.77 18.11 -64.63
C LEU A 224 6.87 17.51 -65.73
N LYS A 225 5.57 17.43 -65.46
CA LYS A 225 4.49 17.62 -66.45
C LYS A 225 3.40 18.51 -65.87
N LYS A 226 2.90 19.41 -66.73
CA LYS A 226 1.82 20.38 -66.57
C LYS A 226 0.48 19.71 -66.88
N GLU A 227 -0.60 20.15 -66.24
CA GLU A 227 -1.96 20.03 -66.76
C GLU A 227 -2.71 21.36 -66.60
N ASP A 228 -3.53 21.65 -67.60
CA ASP A 228 -4.21 22.91 -67.89
C ASP A 228 -5.59 23.01 -67.22
N ASN A 229 -6.01 24.26 -66.99
CA ASN A 229 -7.36 24.67 -66.64
C ASN A 229 -8.36 24.46 -67.80
N THR A 230 -9.63 24.15 -67.51
CA THR A 230 -10.80 24.98 -67.93
C THR A 230 -12.18 24.44 -67.47
N ASN A 231 -13.03 25.39 -67.04
CA ASN A 231 -14.50 25.52 -67.21
C ASN A 231 -15.45 24.52 -66.53
N GLN A 232 -16.25 24.95 -65.54
CA GLN A 232 -17.46 25.82 -65.53
C GLN A 232 -18.79 25.03 -65.56
N ASN A 233 -19.46 25.09 -64.41
CA ASN A 233 -20.90 25.26 -64.15
C ASN A 233 -21.95 24.64 -65.08
N GLN A 234 -22.66 23.64 -64.56
CA GLN A 234 -24.14 23.50 -64.48
C GLN A 234 -24.40 22.64 -63.21
N ASN A 235 -25.43 22.76 -62.37
CA ASN A 235 -26.78 23.24 -62.57
C ASN A 235 -27.43 23.53 -61.19
N LEU A 236 -28.07 24.70 -61.06
CA LEU A 236 -28.89 25.11 -59.92
C LEU A 236 -30.25 24.40 -59.98
N ALA A 237 -30.38 23.26 -59.30
CA ALA A 237 -31.69 22.68 -58.97
C ALA A 237 -31.71 21.83 -57.69
N GLN A 238 -30.56 21.62 -57.03
CA GLN A 238 -30.44 20.82 -55.80
C GLN A 238 -30.24 21.65 -54.53
N GLN A 239 -30.24 22.99 -54.63
CA GLN A 239 -29.96 23.89 -53.50
C GLN A 239 -31.20 24.35 -52.71
N VAL A 240 -32.42 24.01 -53.14
CA VAL A 240 -33.65 24.46 -52.45
C VAL A 240 -34.19 23.40 -51.46
N SER A 241 -33.97 22.10 -51.69
CA SER A 241 -34.38 21.06 -50.73
C SER A 241 -33.44 20.91 -49.53
N LYS A 242 -32.15 21.28 -49.65
CA LYS A 242 -31.17 21.24 -48.54
C LYS A 242 -31.31 22.40 -47.54
N LEU A 243 -32.05 23.46 -47.91
CA LEU A 243 -32.22 24.65 -47.08
C LEU A 243 -33.37 24.50 -46.07
N ILE A 244 -34.33 23.60 -46.31
CA ILE A 244 -35.47 23.37 -45.41
C ILE A 244 -35.10 22.37 -44.30
N GLU A 245 -34.26 21.36 -44.58
CA GLU A 245 -33.73 20.43 -43.56
C GLU A 245 -32.68 21.09 -42.64
N SER A 246 -32.02 22.16 -43.10
CA SER A 246 -31.05 22.94 -42.33
C SER A 246 -31.68 23.80 -41.23
N ILE A 247 -32.95 24.20 -41.36
CA ILE A 247 -33.59 25.15 -40.42
C ILE A 247 -34.24 24.42 -39.23
N GLN A 248 -34.70 23.18 -39.40
CA GLN A 248 -35.27 22.38 -38.30
C GLN A 248 -34.22 21.65 -37.45
N GLY A 249 -33.00 21.46 -37.95
CA GLY A 249 -31.87 20.92 -37.18
C GLY A 249 -31.20 21.93 -36.23
N ALA A 250 -31.31 23.23 -36.51
CA ALA A 250 -30.59 24.27 -35.78
C ALA A 250 -31.16 24.60 -34.38
N GLN A 251 -32.45 24.33 -34.13
CA GLN A 251 -33.06 24.59 -32.81
C GLN A 251 -32.80 23.49 -31.77
N ASN A 252 -32.56 22.24 -32.20
CA ASN A 252 -32.24 21.14 -31.28
C ASN A 252 -30.75 21.06 -30.91
N GLN A 253 -29.86 21.66 -31.72
CA GLN A 253 -28.42 21.71 -31.42
C GLN A 253 -28.06 22.83 -30.42
N GLN A 254 -28.83 23.92 -30.35
CA GLN A 254 -28.53 25.04 -29.44
C GLN A 254 -28.77 24.68 -27.96
N ASN A 255 -29.74 23.80 -27.66
CA ASN A 255 -29.99 23.31 -26.30
C ASN A 255 -29.05 22.16 -25.87
N GLN A 256 -28.44 21.43 -26.82
CA GLN A 256 -27.39 20.45 -26.50
C GLN A 256 -26.01 21.11 -26.39
N GLN A 257 -25.74 22.20 -27.12
CA GLN A 257 -24.47 22.93 -27.01
C GLN A 257 -24.30 23.67 -25.67
N LEU A 258 -25.37 24.21 -25.07
CA LEU A 258 -25.25 24.87 -23.75
C LEU A 258 -24.90 23.91 -22.61
N SER A 259 -25.31 22.64 -22.69
CA SER A 259 -24.97 21.61 -21.69
C SER A 259 -23.61 20.97 -21.93
N GLN A 260 -23.13 20.94 -23.18
CA GLN A 260 -21.79 20.45 -23.52
C GLN A 260 -20.68 21.50 -23.34
N GLU A 261 -20.94 22.79 -23.60
CA GLU A 261 -19.96 23.86 -23.33
C GLU A 261 -19.72 24.07 -21.81
N GLN A 262 -20.73 23.86 -20.97
CA GLN A 262 -20.54 23.89 -19.51
C GLN A 262 -19.75 22.68 -18.99
N LEU A 263 -19.86 21.51 -19.66
CA LEU A 263 -19.08 20.31 -19.34
C LEU A 263 -17.66 20.35 -19.92
N GLN A 264 -17.46 20.94 -21.10
CA GLN A 264 -16.11 21.13 -21.68
C GLN A 264 -15.31 22.22 -20.97
N ASN A 265 -15.95 23.28 -20.48
CA ASN A 265 -15.24 24.30 -19.68
C ASN A 265 -14.85 23.83 -18.27
N PHE A 266 -15.54 22.82 -17.72
CA PHE A 266 -15.20 22.23 -16.42
C PHE A 266 -14.15 21.11 -16.50
N ILE A 267 -14.00 20.45 -17.66
CA ILE A 267 -13.04 19.35 -17.86
C ILE A 267 -11.77 19.80 -18.63
N GLY A 268 -11.84 20.89 -19.41
CA GLY A 268 -10.74 21.35 -20.27
C GLY A 268 -9.77 22.39 -19.66
N SER A 269 -9.99 22.88 -18.44
CA SER A 269 -9.22 24.01 -17.88
C SER A 269 -8.19 23.66 -16.80
N ASN A 270 -8.10 22.39 -16.39
CA ASN A 270 -7.02 21.92 -15.54
C ASN A 270 -6.51 20.59 -16.11
N PHE A 271 -5.25 20.56 -16.57
CA PHE A 271 -4.42 19.37 -16.75
C PHE A 271 -4.09 18.83 -18.17
N PHE A 272 -4.27 19.59 -19.26
CA PHE A 272 -3.58 19.25 -20.53
C PHE A 272 -2.84 20.46 -21.11
N GLY A 273 -1.50 20.36 -21.12
CA GLY A 273 -0.65 21.18 -21.97
C GLY A 273 -0.90 20.81 -23.43
N ALA A 274 -1.69 21.62 -24.11
CA ALA A 274 -1.83 21.58 -25.55
C ALA A 274 -0.53 22.09 -26.18
N GLN A 275 0.04 21.29 -27.07
CA GLN A 275 1.01 21.75 -28.05
C GLN A 275 0.35 22.88 -28.85
N GLY A 276 0.86 24.09 -28.67
CA GLY A 276 0.46 25.26 -29.43
C GLY A 276 0.85 25.10 -30.89
N ASN A 277 -0.15 25.23 -31.75
CA ASN A 277 -0.02 25.42 -33.19
C ASN A 277 0.71 26.75 -33.46
N VAL A 278 2.04 26.69 -33.60
CA VAL A 278 2.87 27.81 -34.05
C VAL A 278 3.03 27.69 -35.56
N ASN A 279 2.26 28.50 -36.30
CA ASN A 279 2.61 28.85 -37.67
C ASN A 279 3.92 29.65 -37.64
N ASN A 280 5.05 28.95 -37.78
CA ASN A 280 6.30 29.53 -38.23
C ASN A 280 6.99 28.56 -39.18
N GLY A 281 7.14 29.00 -40.43
CA GLY A 281 7.93 28.32 -41.45
C GLY A 281 9.39 28.25 -41.02
N GLY A 282 9.80 27.07 -40.55
CA GLY A 282 11.18 26.71 -40.30
C GLY A 282 11.31 25.20 -40.48
N ASN A 283 12.12 24.79 -41.47
CA ASN A 283 12.45 23.39 -41.76
C ASN A 283 12.97 22.68 -40.51
N ASN A 284 12.10 21.96 -39.80
CA ASN A 284 12.47 20.93 -38.84
C ASN A 284 12.20 19.56 -39.48
N ASN A 285 13.21 19.04 -40.17
CA ASN A 285 13.29 17.61 -40.50
C ASN A 285 13.59 16.83 -39.21
N ASN A 286 12.57 16.62 -38.37
CA ASN A 286 12.65 15.64 -37.30
C ASN A 286 11.95 14.37 -37.77
N ASN A 287 12.74 13.30 -37.89
CA ASN A 287 12.31 11.95 -38.22
C ASN A 287 11.27 11.43 -37.21
N GLN A 288 9.98 11.67 -37.45
CA GLN A 288 8.93 10.83 -36.87
C GLN A 288 8.99 9.49 -37.60
N LEU A 289 9.74 8.53 -37.02
CA LEU A 289 9.61 7.12 -37.39
C LEU A 289 8.14 6.75 -37.34
N SER A 290 7.65 6.10 -38.40
CA SER A 290 6.28 5.62 -38.44
C SER A 290 6.06 4.67 -37.25
N LEU A 291 4.83 4.63 -36.72
CA LEU A 291 4.47 3.74 -35.60
C LEU A 291 4.94 2.30 -35.85
N LYS A 292 4.86 1.85 -37.10
CA LYS A 292 5.30 0.53 -37.56
C LYS A 292 6.81 0.31 -37.39
N GLU A 293 7.62 1.31 -37.72
CA GLU A 293 9.08 1.23 -37.54
C GLU A 293 9.48 1.22 -36.06
N GLN A 294 8.77 1.96 -35.21
CA GLN A 294 9.01 1.91 -33.75
C GLN A 294 8.71 0.52 -33.20
N ILE A 295 7.52 -0.01 -33.51
CA ILE A 295 7.12 -1.37 -33.11
C ILE A 295 8.13 -2.42 -33.59
N GLN A 296 8.60 -2.31 -34.83
CA GLN A 296 9.54 -3.26 -35.41
C GLN A 296 10.91 -3.23 -34.68
N ASN A 297 11.39 -2.05 -34.31
CA ASN A 297 12.65 -1.91 -33.57
C ASN A 297 12.57 -2.49 -32.15
N ASP A 298 11.39 -2.45 -31.52
CA ASP A 298 11.18 -2.87 -30.13
C ASP A 298 10.64 -4.30 -29.99
N PHE A 299 10.44 -5.01 -31.10
CA PHE A 299 9.78 -6.30 -31.13
C PHE A 299 10.50 -7.38 -30.28
N TYR A 300 11.81 -7.23 -30.10
CA TYR A 300 12.63 -8.08 -29.22
C TYR A 300 12.25 -8.00 -27.74
N LEU A 301 11.50 -6.98 -27.33
CA LEU A 301 10.94 -6.93 -25.97
C LEU A 301 9.81 -7.96 -25.86
N LEU A 302 8.96 -8.09 -26.87
CA LEU A 302 7.81 -9.00 -26.81
C LEU A 302 8.21 -10.48 -26.93
N LYS A 303 9.25 -10.79 -27.70
CA LYS A 303 9.70 -12.17 -27.95
C LYS A 303 11.14 -12.38 -27.56
N ASP A 304 11.43 -13.53 -26.99
CA ASP A 304 12.80 -13.92 -26.73
C ASP A 304 13.54 -14.15 -28.05
N PRO A 305 14.72 -13.53 -28.29
CA PRO A 305 15.43 -13.66 -29.54
C PRO A 305 15.98 -15.08 -29.79
N LYS A 306 16.09 -15.91 -28.74
CA LYS A 306 16.59 -17.30 -28.84
C LYS A 306 15.49 -18.26 -29.30
N ASP A 307 14.34 -18.22 -28.65
CA ASP A 307 13.29 -19.23 -28.82
C ASP A 307 12.12 -18.74 -29.69
N GLY A 308 12.01 -17.41 -29.91
CA GLY A 308 10.88 -16.79 -30.61
C GLY A 308 9.57 -16.86 -29.83
N THR A 309 9.59 -17.37 -28.60
CA THR A 309 8.46 -17.43 -27.67
C THR A 309 8.17 -16.04 -27.11
N TYR A 310 6.90 -15.76 -26.84
CA TYR A 310 6.54 -14.49 -26.21
C TYR A 310 6.92 -14.48 -24.74
N ASN A 311 7.48 -13.35 -24.29
CA ASN A 311 7.86 -13.13 -22.91
C ASN A 311 6.61 -12.94 -22.04
N ASN A 312 6.61 -13.56 -20.86
CA ASN A 312 5.59 -13.32 -19.84
C ASN A 312 5.94 -12.06 -19.03
N TYR A 313 4.94 -11.24 -18.77
CA TYR A 313 5.05 -10.00 -18.02
C TYR A 313 4.15 -10.00 -16.81
N TYR A 314 4.62 -9.42 -15.72
CA TYR A 314 3.84 -9.14 -14.51
C TYR A 314 3.78 -7.64 -14.23
N LEU A 315 2.82 -7.25 -13.41
CA LEU A 315 2.64 -5.85 -13.02
C LEU A 315 3.77 -5.35 -12.14
N ASN A 316 4.42 -4.26 -12.53
CA ASN A 316 5.44 -3.63 -11.69
C ASN A 316 4.81 -2.68 -10.67
N HIS A 317 4.30 -3.22 -9.56
CA HIS A 317 3.71 -2.43 -8.46
C HIS A 317 4.63 -1.30 -7.98
N ARG A 318 5.96 -1.48 -8.05
CA ARG A 318 6.95 -0.50 -7.60
C ARG A 318 6.91 0.78 -8.42
N LYS A 319 6.77 0.68 -9.75
CA LYS A 319 6.66 1.85 -10.64
C LYS A 319 5.37 2.65 -10.35
N PHE A 320 4.26 1.96 -10.16
CA PHE A 320 3.00 2.61 -9.78
C PHE A 320 3.09 3.36 -8.45
N ILE A 321 3.61 2.69 -7.41
CA ILE A 321 3.78 3.30 -6.09
C ILE A 321 4.65 4.54 -6.18
N HIS A 322 5.73 4.48 -6.96
CA HIS A 322 6.61 5.62 -7.18
C HIS A 322 5.86 6.81 -7.80
N ASP A 323 5.14 6.59 -8.89
CA ASP A 323 4.53 7.70 -9.62
C ASP A 323 3.36 8.31 -8.85
N LEU A 324 2.56 7.47 -8.18
CA LEU A 324 1.51 7.91 -7.27
C LEU A 324 2.11 8.74 -6.11
N ARG A 325 3.25 8.31 -5.56
CA ARG A 325 3.99 9.06 -4.54
C ARG A 325 4.45 10.41 -5.06
N THR A 326 5.09 10.44 -6.23
CA THR A 326 5.57 11.69 -6.85
C THR A 326 4.41 12.64 -7.12
N LYS A 327 3.29 12.14 -7.64
CA LYS A 327 2.07 12.94 -7.87
C LYS A 327 1.51 13.55 -6.58
N GLU A 328 1.47 12.79 -5.50
CA GLU A 328 0.97 13.28 -4.22
C GLU A 328 1.92 14.33 -3.60
N ILE A 329 3.24 14.10 -3.67
CA ILE A 329 4.26 15.09 -3.26
C ILE A 329 4.08 16.39 -4.05
N CYS A 330 3.92 16.29 -5.37
CA CYS A 330 3.68 17.44 -6.24
C CYS A 330 2.43 18.21 -5.85
N THR A 331 1.33 17.50 -5.56
CA THR A 331 0.05 18.11 -5.13
C THR A 331 0.18 18.85 -3.81
N VAL A 332 0.99 18.35 -2.87
CA VAL A 332 1.24 19.01 -1.58
C VAL A 332 2.05 20.30 -1.76
N ILE A 333 3.08 20.26 -2.61
CA ILE A 333 3.95 21.40 -2.87
C ILE A 333 3.20 22.49 -3.63
N GLU A 334 2.40 22.10 -4.62
CA GLU A 334 1.57 23.02 -5.39
C GLU A 334 0.59 23.79 -4.49
N GLY A 335 -0.06 23.10 -3.56
CA GLY A 335 -1.00 23.74 -2.63
C GLY A 335 -0.37 24.59 -1.52
N LYS A 336 0.92 24.39 -1.21
CA LYS A 336 1.61 25.10 -0.12
C LYS A 336 2.51 26.24 -0.60
N VAL A 337 3.28 25.99 -1.65
CA VAL A 337 4.36 26.89 -2.10
C VAL A 337 4.06 27.44 -3.49
N GLY A 338 3.65 26.58 -4.43
CA GLY A 338 3.19 26.98 -5.76
C GLY A 338 3.60 26.03 -6.88
N ILE A 339 3.15 26.37 -8.09
CA ILE A 339 3.26 25.52 -9.29
C ILE A 339 4.71 25.39 -9.79
N THR A 340 5.51 26.47 -9.79
CA THR A 340 6.92 26.43 -10.23
C THR A 340 7.75 25.46 -9.38
N HIS A 341 7.57 25.53 -8.06
CA HIS A 341 8.22 24.64 -7.10
C HIS A 341 7.86 23.17 -7.31
N ARG A 342 6.59 22.90 -7.65
CA ARG A 342 6.15 21.54 -8.02
C ARG A 342 6.96 21.01 -9.18
N TYR A 343 7.15 21.77 -10.26
CA TYR A 343 7.90 21.30 -11.43
C TYR A 343 9.38 21.05 -11.14
N ILE A 344 10.01 21.91 -10.32
CA ILE A 344 11.40 21.70 -9.88
C ILE A 344 11.53 20.38 -9.13
N VAL A 345 10.68 20.15 -8.12
CA VAL A 345 10.73 18.92 -7.31
C VAL A 345 10.35 17.69 -8.14
N GLN A 346 9.38 17.81 -9.05
CA GLN A 346 9.01 16.74 -9.96
C GLN A 346 10.20 16.32 -10.83
N ALA A 347 10.91 17.28 -11.45
CA ALA A 347 12.08 16.99 -12.27
C ALA A 347 13.20 16.31 -11.45
N MET A 348 13.46 16.76 -10.22
CA MET A 348 14.45 16.13 -9.33
C MET A 348 14.09 14.68 -8.99
N LEU A 349 12.80 14.39 -8.74
CA LEU A 349 12.31 13.04 -8.43
C LEU A 349 12.35 12.14 -9.66
N ASP A 350 11.91 12.63 -10.82
CA ASP A 350 11.92 11.88 -12.08
C ASP A 350 13.34 11.57 -12.55
N HIS A 351 14.29 12.48 -12.34
CA HIS A 351 15.71 12.23 -12.59
C HIS A 351 16.27 11.15 -11.66
N SER A 352 15.98 11.24 -10.36
CA SER A 352 16.42 10.22 -9.37
C SER A 352 15.84 8.84 -9.68
N GLN A 353 14.65 8.78 -10.29
CA GLN A 353 14.05 7.52 -10.73
C GLN A 353 14.82 6.87 -11.88
N LYS A 354 15.26 7.66 -12.86
CA LYS A 354 16.00 7.15 -14.03
C LYS A 354 17.34 6.52 -13.66
N LEU A 355 17.96 6.99 -12.57
CA LEU A 355 19.23 6.45 -12.06
C LEU A 355 19.06 5.15 -11.25
N GLY A 356 17.88 4.53 -11.27
CA GLY A 356 17.70 3.12 -10.92
C GLY A 356 17.42 2.83 -9.44
N ARG A 357 17.59 3.80 -8.54
CA ARG A 357 17.44 3.63 -7.09
C ARG A 357 16.02 3.94 -6.55
N ALA A 358 15.03 4.03 -7.43
CA ALA A 358 13.75 4.72 -7.21
C ALA A 358 12.85 4.25 -6.04
N GLN A 359 13.06 3.05 -5.48
CA GLN A 359 12.03 2.42 -4.66
C GLN A 359 12.06 2.84 -3.19
N ASP A 360 13.26 3.10 -2.66
CA ASP A 360 13.51 3.05 -1.22
C ASP A 360 14.21 4.30 -0.67
N PHE A 361 14.10 5.39 -1.43
CA PHE A 361 14.74 6.65 -1.09
C PHE A 361 14.11 7.36 0.12
N VAL A 362 14.86 7.39 1.21
CA VAL A 362 14.68 8.39 2.28
C VAL A 362 14.91 9.82 1.73
N LYS A 363 15.81 9.93 0.74
CA LYS A 363 16.27 11.17 0.10
C LYS A 363 16.43 10.93 -1.41
N SER A 364 16.09 11.90 -2.25
CA SER A 364 16.39 11.83 -3.69
C SER A 364 17.90 11.88 -3.97
N GLU A 365 18.26 11.73 -5.24
CA GLU A 365 19.63 11.98 -5.68
C GLU A 365 20.04 13.43 -5.41
N ARG A 366 21.32 13.61 -5.13
CA ARG A 366 21.95 14.90 -4.86
C ARG A 366 22.26 15.57 -6.19
N LEU A 367 21.69 16.73 -6.44
CA LEU A 367 21.85 17.46 -7.69
C LEU A 367 22.42 18.85 -7.47
N THR A 368 23.37 19.23 -8.31
CA THR A 368 23.86 20.61 -8.41
C THR A 368 22.83 21.48 -9.10
N LEU A 369 22.91 22.81 -8.90
CA LEU A 369 22.01 23.77 -9.53
C LEU A 369 22.03 23.68 -11.07
N ARG A 370 23.20 23.39 -11.66
CA ARG A 370 23.36 23.20 -13.11
C ARG A 370 22.64 21.96 -13.60
N GLN A 371 22.79 20.84 -12.89
CA GLN A 371 22.06 19.61 -13.23
C GLN A 371 20.55 19.83 -13.13
N ILE A 372 20.08 20.56 -12.13
CA ILE A 372 18.65 20.90 -11.99
C ILE A 372 18.17 21.73 -13.21
N MET A 373 18.96 22.68 -13.68
CA MET A 373 18.64 23.46 -14.89
C MET A 373 18.53 22.59 -16.15
N GLU A 374 19.39 21.59 -16.29
CA GLU A 374 19.42 20.71 -17.47
C GLU A 374 18.23 19.76 -17.52
N ILE A 375 17.75 19.28 -16.37
CA ILE A 375 16.62 18.34 -16.27
C ILE A 375 15.26 19.03 -16.34
N LEU A 376 15.18 20.35 -16.20
CA LEU A 376 13.91 21.07 -16.17
C LEU A 376 13.18 20.99 -17.54
N PRO A 377 11.83 20.92 -17.51
CA PRO A 377 11.01 20.94 -18.72
C PRO A 377 11.27 22.17 -19.58
N SER A 378 11.13 22.01 -20.89
CA SER A 378 11.37 23.07 -21.87
C SER A 378 10.56 24.34 -21.61
N GLU A 379 9.37 24.23 -21.00
CA GLU A 379 8.54 25.38 -20.65
C GLU A 379 9.19 26.29 -19.58
N LEU A 380 10.06 25.73 -18.74
CA LEU A 380 10.69 26.40 -17.61
C LEU A 380 12.16 26.75 -17.86
N ARG A 381 12.72 26.41 -19.03
CA ARG A 381 14.13 26.71 -19.38
C ARG A 381 14.48 28.19 -19.45
N ASN A 382 13.47 29.06 -19.53
CA ASN A 382 13.67 30.51 -19.56
C ASN A 382 13.90 31.13 -18.18
N ILE A 383 13.71 30.36 -17.11
CA ILE A 383 13.90 30.82 -15.73
C ILE A 383 15.39 31.02 -15.47
N LYS A 384 15.75 32.15 -14.84
CA LYS A 384 17.15 32.46 -14.54
C LYS A 384 17.64 31.57 -13.39
N GLU A 385 18.93 31.23 -13.41
CA GLU A 385 19.58 30.44 -12.34
C GLU A 385 19.34 31.03 -10.93
N ASN A 386 19.34 32.36 -10.81
CA ASN A 386 19.07 33.06 -9.55
C ASN A 386 17.63 32.87 -9.04
N GLU A 387 16.65 32.71 -9.94
CA GLU A 387 15.25 32.51 -9.58
C GLU A 387 15.04 31.10 -9.05
N ILE A 388 15.64 30.08 -9.69
CA ILE A 388 15.59 28.70 -9.20
C ILE A 388 16.29 28.57 -7.85
N LYS A 389 17.43 29.24 -7.66
CA LYS A 389 18.10 29.26 -6.36
C LYS A 389 17.18 29.82 -5.27
N LYS A 390 16.47 30.91 -5.56
CA LYS A 390 15.48 31.50 -4.65
C LYS A 390 14.33 30.52 -4.35
N ASP A 391 13.82 29.83 -5.37
CA ASP A 391 12.75 28.84 -5.22
C ASP A 391 13.20 27.62 -4.39
N LEU A 392 14.44 27.16 -4.58
CA LEU A 392 15.05 26.10 -3.77
C LEU A 392 15.26 26.54 -2.32
N ASP A 393 15.67 27.79 -2.09
CA ASP A 393 15.80 28.36 -0.74
C ASP A 393 14.43 28.48 -0.05
N GLN A 394 13.35 28.80 -0.78
CA GLN A 394 11.99 28.77 -0.24
C GLN A 394 11.55 27.35 0.16
N LEU A 395 11.82 26.35 -0.70
CA LEU A 395 11.53 24.95 -0.40
C LEU A 395 12.32 24.40 0.81
N LYS A 396 13.49 24.97 1.07
CA LYS A 396 14.33 24.65 2.22
C LYS A 396 13.82 25.28 3.51
N LEU A 397 13.34 26.52 3.46
CA LEU A 397 12.84 27.25 4.62
C LEU A 397 11.44 26.83 5.06
N ASP A 398 10.68 26.12 4.22
CA ASP A 398 9.38 25.58 4.60
C ASP A 398 9.49 24.65 5.82
N GLY A 399 8.48 24.68 6.71
CA GLY A 399 8.47 23.86 7.93
C GLY A 399 8.48 22.35 7.71
N VAL A 400 8.21 21.88 6.48
CA VAL A 400 8.37 20.46 6.09
C VAL A 400 9.81 20.13 5.67
N HIS A 401 10.59 21.13 5.24
CA HIS A 401 11.88 20.98 4.56
C HIS A 401 11.78 20.05 3.35
N PHE A 402 11.07 20.52 2.31
CA PHE A 402 10.88 19.74 1.08
C PHE A 402 12.21 19.42 0.39
N VAL A 403 13.10 20.42 0.36
CA VAL A 403 14.45 20.29 -0.19
C VAL A 403 15.46 20.62 0.91
N ASP A 404 16.46 19.77 1.05
CA ASP A 404 17.62 19.99 1.93
C ASP A 404 18.87 20.20 1.05
N VAL A 405 19.92 20.80 1.63
CA VAL A 405 21.19 21.08 0.95
C VAL A 405 22.32 20.42 1.70
N GLU A 406 23.20 19.76 0.95
CA GLU A 406 24.43 19.16 1.44
C GLU A 406 25.62 19.73 0.66
N TYR A 407 26.73 20.00 1.34
CA TYR A 407 27.91 20.55 0.70
C TYR A 407 28.93 19.44 0.45
N ILE A 408 29.17 19.14 -0.82
CA ILE A 408 30.20 18.19 -1.26
C ILE A 408 31.25 19.01 -2.00
N GLN A 409 32.51 18.92 -1.57
CA GLN A 409 33.62 19.71 -2.14
C GLN A 409 33.31 21.22 -2.23
N SER A 410 32.72 21.77 -1.17
CA SER A 410 32.29 23.18 -1.10
C SER A 410 31.21 23.61 -2.12
N GLN A 411 30.62 22.68 -2.87
CA GLN A 411 29.51 22.95 -3.78
C GLN A 411 28.16 22.51 -3.17
N PRO A 412 27.12 23.35 -3.27
CA PRO A 412 25.79 23.01 -2.77
C PRO A 412 25.12 21.96 -3.66
N HIS A 413 24.76 20.84 -3.06
CA HIS A 413 23.99 19.78 -3.68
C HIS A 413 22.61 19.72 -3.01
N TYR A 414 21.57 19.85 -3.82
CA TYR A 414 20.18 19.86 -3.38
C TYR A 414 19.60 18.44 -3.50
N TYR A 415 18.81 18.02 -2.51
CA TYR A 415 18.05 16.78 -2.59
C TYR A 415 16.68 16.94 -1.93
N VAL A 416 15.71 16.15 -2.40
CA VAL A 416 14.34 16.13 -1.89
C VAL A 416 14.25 15.17 -0.71
N ASN A 417 13.74 15.64 0.43
CA ASN A 417 13.59 14.81 1.63
C ASN A 417 12.27 14.04 1.63
N VAL A 418 12.21 12.98 0.83
CA VAL A 418 11.01 12.15 0.64
C VAL A 418 10.46 11.63 1.98
N LYS A 419 11.31 11.24 2.94
CA LYS A 419 10.86 10.75 4.26
C LYS A 419 10.11 11.81 5.08
N LYS A 420 10.61 13.05 5.12
CA LYS A 420 9.92 14.16 5.83
C LYS A 420 8.60 14.49 5.14
N ILE A 421 8.59 14.55 3.81
CA ILE A 421 7.40 14.88 3.03
C ILE A 421 6.32 13.81 3.20
N ILE A 422 6.70 12.53 3.10
CA ILE A 422 5.80 11.39 3.35
C ILE A 422 5.17 11.50 4.73
N LYS A 423 5.94 11.81 5.78
CA LYS A 423 5.40 11.96 7.14
C LYS A 423 4.40 13.11 7.23
N ALA A 424 4.65 14.21 6.52
CA ALA A 424 3.72 15.34 6.43
C ALA A 424 2.44 14.97 5.67
N ILE A 425 2.55 14.20 4.57
CA ILE A 425 1.44 13.67 3.79
C ILE A 425 0.57 12.72 4.64
N GLN A 426 1.20 11.75 5.30
CA GLN A 426 0.52 10.82 6.21
C GLN A 426 -0.23 11.57 7.30
N PHE A 427 0.40 12.56 7.92
CA PHE A 427 -0.25 13.39 8.92
C PHE A 427 -1.46 14.14 8.35
N ARG A 428 -1.33 14.70 7.13
CA ARG A 428 -2.43 15.37 6.43
C ARG A 428 -3.61 14.42 6.17
N HIS A 429 -3.36 13.19 5.72
CA HIS A 429 -4.42 12.21 5.50
C HIS A 429 -5.11 11.83 6.81
N ILE A 430 -4.36 11.56 7.88
CA ILE A 430 -4.93 11.25 9.19
C ILE A 430 -5.80 12.41 9.69
N ALA A 431 -5.31 13.66 9.57
CA ALA A 431 -6.09 14.83 9.97
C ALA A 431 -7.38 14.97 9.15
N LYS A 432 -7.36 14.66 7.84
CA LYS A 432 -8.56 14.62 6.99
C LYS A 432 -9.54 13.52 7.40
N ILE A 433 -9.03 12.34 7.78
CA ILE A 433 -9.87 11.24 8.27
C ILE A 433 -10.56 11.64 9.58
N ILE A 434 -9.83 12.27 10.51
CA ILE A 434 -10.39 12.79 11.76
C ILE A 434 -11.45 13.87 11.46
N GLU A 435 -11.17 14.77 10.52
CA GLU A 435 -12.10 15.82 10.10
C GLU A 435 -13.41 15.26 9.53
N ARG A 436 -13.35 14.18 8.75
CA ARG A 436 -14.53 13.52 8.19
C ARG A 436 -15.27 12.67 9.22
N LYS A 437 -14.56 12.03 10.15
CA LYS A 437 -15.14 11.11 11.13
C LYS A 437 -15.82 11.83 12.30
N TYR A 438 -15.24 12.94 12.75
CA TYR A 438 -15.76 13.71 13.88
C TYR A 438 -16.21 15.09 13.42
N ASP A 439 -15.28 16.03 13.30
CA ASP A 439 -15.53 17.39 12.84
C ASP A 439 -14.21 18.16 12.63
N LEU A 440 -14.34 19.38 12.10
CA LEU A 440 -13.23 20.31 11.90
C LEU A 440 -12.57 20.74 13.22
N LYS A 441 -13.33 20.80 14.33
CA LYS A 441 -12.82 21.22 15.65
C LYS A 441 -11.86 20.18 16.22
N THR A 442 -12.24 18.91 16.18
CA THR A 442 -11.41 17.78 16.60
C THR A 442 -10.13 17.71 15.75
N ALA A 443 -10.26 17.89 14.42
CA ALA A 443 -9.10 17.95 13.53
C ALA A 443 -8.16 19.12 13.81
N ARG A 444 -8.70 20.28 14.24
CA ARG A 444 -7.90 21.43 14.68
C ARG A 444 -7.09 21.12 15.93
N ILE A 445 -7.71 20.57 16.98
CA ILE A 445 -7.01 20.17 18.22
C ILE A 445 -5.91 19.16 17.89
N PHE A 446 -6.21 18.17 17.04
CA PHE A 446 -5.23 17.20 16.59
C PHE A 446 -4.02 17.81 15.87
N ARG A 447 -4.23 18.83 15.01
CA ARG A 447 -3.16 19.59 14.35
C ARG A 447 -2.31 20.39 15.35
N ILE A 448 -2.93 21.03 16.34
CA ILE A 448 -2.25 21.79 17.39
C ILE A 448 -1.35 20.86 18.21
N LEU A 449 -1.87 19.72 18.68
CA LEU A 449 -1.09 18.75 19.46
C LEU A 449 0.11 18.21 18.69
N LYS A 450 -0.01 18.04 17.37
CA LYS A 450 1.13 17.63 16.55
C LYS A 450 2.25 18.69 16.50
N GLN A 451 1.88 19.96 16.42
CA GLN A 451 2.83 21.07 16.31
C GLN A 451 3.61 21.29 17.60
N TYR A 452 2.93 21.24 18.75
CA TYR A 452 3.54 21.52 20.06
C TYR A 452 3.99 20.27 20.84
N LYS A 453 3.67 19.07 20.32
CA LYS A 453 4.02 17.73 20.85
C LYS A 453 3.38 17.36 22.18
N CYS A 454 3.41 18.24 23.18
CA CYS A 454 2.91 18.04 24.54
C CYS A 454 2.22 19.32 25.01
N LEU A 455 0.93 19.25 25.34
CA LEU A 455 0.14 20.41 25.79
C LEU A 455 -0.87 20.02 26.85
N ASP A 456 -1.14 20.97 27.76
CA ASP A 456 -2.20 20.87 28.76
C ASP A 456 -3.55 21.32 28.20
N GLU A 457 -4.66 20.92 28.83
CA GLU A 457 -6.03 21.25 28.38
C GLU A 457 -6.26 22.77 28.26
N ASN A 458 -5.74 23.56 29.21
CA ASN A 458 -5.85 25.02 29.18
C ASN A 458 -5.13 25.62 27.97
N THR A 459 -3.89 25.19 27.72
CA THR A 459 -3.09 25.66 26.58
C THR A 459 -3.70 25.23 25.25
N VAL A 460 -4.27 24.01 25.17
CA VAL A 460 -5.03 23.57 23.99
C VAL A 460 -6.26 24.45 23.78
N THR A 461 -6.95 24.84 24.85
CA THR A 461 -8.11 25.74 24.79
C THR A 461 -7.73 27.10 24.25
N GLU A 462 -6.66 27.70 24.77
CA GLU A 462 -6.13 28.98 24.29
C GLU A 462 -5.71 28.92 22.81
N LEU A 463 -4.97 27.89 22.40
CA LEU A 463 -4.47 27.75 21.03
C LEU A 463 -5.56 27.38 20.01
N SER A 464 -6.61 26.66 20.43
CA SER A 464 -7.68 26.22 19.53
C SER A 464 -8.80 27.24 19.33
N LEU A 465 -8.89 28.21 20.24
CA LEU A 465 -9.98 29.19 20.34
C LEU A 465 -11.36 28.50 20.46
N LEU A 466 -11.42 27.42 21.23
CA LEU A 466 -12.64 26.66 21.52
C LEU A 466 -13.02 26.80 22.99
N THR A 467 -14.26 26.46 23.35
CA THR A 467 -14.66 26.44 24.76
C THR A 467 -14.01 25.24 25.48
N PRO A 468 -13.69 25.35 26.78
CA PRO A 468 -13.10 24.25 27.54
C PRO A 468 -13.90 22.95 27.44
N GLU A 469 -15.24 23.05 27.45
CA GLU A 469 -16.15 21.91 27.29
C GLU A 469 -15.97 21.19 25.95
N GLN A 470 -15.85 21.94 24.86
CA GLN A 470 -15.63 21.39 23.52
C GLN A 470 -14.26 20.71 23.43
N VAL A 471 -13.23 21.34 23.99
CA VAL A 471 -11.87 20.80 24.01
C VAL A 471 -11.84 19.47 24.75
N ARG A 472 -12.43 19.40 25.94
CA ARG A 472 -12.50 18.17 26.74
C ARG A 472 -13.23 17.05 26.00
N SER A 473 -14.37 17.35 25.37
CA SER A 473 -15.11 16.38 24.56
C SER A 473 -14.25 15.84 23.39
N CYS A 474 -13.58 16.73 22.65
CA CYS A 474 -12.70 16.35 21.54
C CYS A 474 -11.50 15.51 22.01
N LEU A 475 -10.86 15.88 23.12
CA LEU A 475 -9.73 15.15 23.70
C LEU A 475 -10.15 13.76 24.17
N GLN A 476 -11.32 13.62 24.78
CA GLN A 476 -11.87 12.32 25.18
C GLN A 476 -12.13 11.42 23.97
N ILE A 477 -12.71 11.96 22.89
CA ILE A 477 -12.95 11.22 21.64
C ILE A 477 -11.62 10.74 21.04
N LEU A 478 -10.64 11.63 20.93
CA LEU A 478 -9.34 11.30 20.35
C LEU A 478 -8.52 10.34 21.22
N THR A 479 -8.71 10.36 22.55
CA THR A 479 -8.06 9.43 23.49
C THR A 479 -8.74 8.07 23.48
N LYS A 480 -10.08 8.01 23.45
CA LYS A 480 -10.85 6.77 23.31
C LYS A 480 -10.47 6.05 22.01
N ASP A 481 -10.44 6.80 20.92
CA ASP A 481 -9.98 6.30 19.63
C ASP A 481 -8.46 6.38 19.51
N GLY A 482 -7.73 6.66 20.61
CA GLY A 482 -6.28 6.67 20.86
C GLY A 482 -5.40 7.13 19.70
N PHE A 483 -5.82 8.23 19.09
CA PHE A 483 -4.96 9.11 18.31
C PHE A 483 -3.99 9.89 19.22
N ILE A 484 -4.34 10.01 20.50
CA ILE A 484 -3.61 10.76 21.54
C ILE A 484 -3.38 9.84 22.75
N SER A 485 -2.24 10.01 23.42
CA SER A 485 -1.97 9.56 24.79
C SER A 485 -2.03 10.75 25.72
N TYR A 486 -2.32 10.51 27.00
CA TYR A 486 -2.12 11.53 28.02
C TYR A 486 -1.25 10.94 29.13
N ASP A 487 -0.34 11.77 29.62
CA ASP A 487 0.48 11.49 30.79
C ASP A 487 -0.10 12.31 31.94
N SER A 488 -0.50 11.62 33.01
CA SER A 488 -0.99 12.26 34.22
C SER A 488 0.14 12.36 35.24
N ALA A 489 0.56 13.57 35.57
CA ALA A 489 1.43 13.80 36.71
C ALA A 489 0.55 13.89 37.98
N SER A 490 0.66 12.91 38.87
CA SER A 490 0.12 13.02 40.24
C SER A 490 1.26 13.28 41.22
N GLU A 491 1.06 14.19 42.17
CA GLU A 491 1.92 14.23 43.37
C GLU A 491 1.73 12.92 44.14
N LYS A 492 2.81 12.38 44.73
CA LYS A 492 2.79 11.09 45.44
C LYS A 492 1.76 11.02 46.57
N ASP A 493 1.32 12.19 47.08
CA ASP A 493 0.45 12.31 48.24
C ASP A 493 -1.01 12.67 47.90
N LYS A 494 -1.38 12.75 46.61
CA LYS A 494 -2.77 13.01 46.18
C LYS A 494 -3.23 12.06 45.07
N PRO A 495 -4.38 11.39 45.22
CA PRO A 495 -4.89 10.45 44.21
C PRO A 495 -5.46 11.12 42.95
N GLN A 496 -5.58 12.46 42.93
CA GLN A 496 -6.06 13.20 41.76
C GLN A 496 -4.89 13.75 40.93
N PRO A 497 -4.86 13.54 39.60
CA PRO A 497 -3.82 14.09 38.75
C PRO A 497 -3.96 15.62 38.68
N LEU A 498 -2.85 16.33 38.94
CA LEU A 498 -2.84 17.81 38.97
C LEU A 498 -2.81 18.40 37.56
N ILE A 499 -2.13 17.73 36.63
CA ILE A 499 -1.98 18.17 35.24
C ILE A 499 -2.05 16.93 34.34
N GLN A 500 -2.86 17.02 33.28
CA GLN A 500 -2.93 16.03 32.21
C GLN A 500 -2.27 16.63 30.96
N ALA A 501 -1.12 16.07 30.60
CA ALA A 501 -0.38 16.49 29.44
C ALA A 501 -0.70 15.55 28.27
N TYR A 502 -1.23 16.10 27.19
CA TYR A 502 -1.65 15.33 26.03
C TYR A 502 -0.54 15.26 24.98
N THR A 503 -0.18 14.04 24.60
CA THR A 503 0.86 13.74 23.63
C THR A 503 0.31 13.04 22.39
N PHE A 504 0.81 13.43 21.23
CA PHE A 504 0.50 12.75 19.97
C PHE A 504 1.15 11.36 19.97
N ASN A 505 0.34 10.30 19.96
CA ASN A 505 0.82 8.95 19.74
C ASN A 505 1.26 8.79 18.29
N LYS A 506 2.42 8.16 18.03
CA LYS A 506 2.74 7.72 16.65
C LYS A 506 1.66 6.71 16.24
N ILE A 507 0.77 7.14 15.34
CA ILE A 507 -0.41 6.39 14.87
C ILE A 507 0.05 5.27 13.92
N ASP A 508 0.88 4.39 14.43
CA ASP A 508 1.43 3.28 13.67
C ASP A 508 0.46 2.10 13.61
N VAL A 509 -0.42 2.00 14.61
CA VAL A 509 -1.27 0.84 14.86
C VAL A 509 -2.71 1.07 14.35
N LYS A 510 -3.25 2.29 14.47
CA LYS A 510 -4.67 2.58 14.16
C LYS A 510 -5.02 2.79 12.70
N ASN A 511 -4.06 3.13 11.85
CA ASN A 511 -4.32 3.27 10.41
C ASN A 511 -4.58 1.92 9.73
N LYS A 512 -3.95 0.83 10.20
CA LYS A 512 -4.23 -0.53 9.75
C LYS A 512 -5.60 -1.02 10.25
N ILE A 513 -5.92 -0.73 11.51
CA ILE A 513 -7.22 -1.03 12.13
C ILE A 513 -8.36 -0.33 11.41
N SER A 514 -8.15 0.92 10.99
CA SER A 514 -9.17 1.71 10.30
C SER A 514 -9.45 1.19 8.90
N LEU A 515 -8.41 0.79 8.15
CA LEU A 515 -8.59 0.20 6.82
C LEU A 515 -9.33 -1.14 6.90
N PHE A 516 -8.99 -1.97 7.89
CA PHE A 516 -9.72 -3.20 8.18
C PHE A 516 -11.21 -2.93 8.47
N ASN A 517 -11.51 -2.06 9.43
CA ASN A 517 -12.90 -1.75 9.80
C ASN A 517 -13.71 -1.18 8.63
N LEU A 518 -13.08 -0.37 7.76
CA LEU A 518 -13.76 0.15 6.57
C LEU A 518 -14.02 -0.95 5.55
N LYS A 519 -13.11 -1.90 5.38
CA LYS A 519 -13.30 -3.01 4.45
C LYS A 519 -14.39 -3.97 4.92
N VAL A 520 -14.48 -4.27 6.22
CA VAL A 520 -15.61 -5.02 6.78
C VAL A 520 -16.94 -4.28 6.55
N LYS A 521 -16.97 -2.96 6.79
CA LYS A 521 -18.16 -2.15 6.50
C LYS A 521 -18.53 -2.15 5.01
N LEU A 522 -17.53 -2.10 4.14
CA LEU A 522 -17.73 -2.15 2.69
C LEU A 522 -18.32 -3.51 2.28
N GLN A 523 -17.80 -4.61 2.83
CA GLN A 523 -18.32 -5.94 2.54
C GLN A 523 -19.78 -6.09 3.00
N ASN A 524 -20.10 -5.61 4.21
CA ASN A 524 -21.48 -5.60 4.67
C ASN A 524 -22.37 -4.77 3.75
N ALA A 525 -21.89 -3.63 3.25
CA ALA A 525 -22.62 -2.81 2.29
C ALA A 525 -22.84 -3.54 0.95
N TYR A 526 -21.85 -4.28 0.46
CA TYR A 526 -21.98 -5.10 -0.74
C TYR A 526 -22.96 -6.26 -0.57
N ASN A 527 -22.93 -6.94 0.58
CA ASN A 527 -23.88 -8.00 0.90
C ASN A 527 -25.32 -7.45 0.91
N ILE A 528 -25.55 -6.31 1.57
CA ILE A 528 -26.87 -5.65 1.56
C ILE A 528 -27.25 -5.20 0.15
N ASN A 529 -26.30 -4.69 -0.65
CA ASN A 529 -26.58 -4.33 -2.05
C ASN A 529 -27.01 -5.54 -2.88
N LYS A 530 -26.34 -6.68 -2.69
CA LYS A 530 -26.69 -7.95 -3.34
C LYS A 530 -28.08 -8.43 -2.91
N GLU A 531 -28.38 -8.40 -1.61
CA GLU A 531 -29.71 -8.72 -1.08
C GLU A 531 -30.81 -7.83 -1.68
N ILE A 532 -30.54 -6.53 -1.86
CA ILE A 532 -31.47 -5.60 -2.53
C ILE A 532 -31.63 -5.94 -4.00
N GLU A 533 -30.54 -6.27 -4.70
CA GLU A 533 -30.55 -6.63 -6.11
C GLU A 533 -31.30 -7.92 -6.40
N GLU A 534 -31.22 -8.89 -5.48
CA GLU A 534 -31.92 -10.18 -5.54
C GLU A 534 -33.37 -10.10 -5.03
N SER A 535 -33.74 -9.02 -4.32
CA SER A 535 -35.11 -8.85 -3.82
C SER A 535 -36.12 -8.50 -4.92
N GLU A 536 -37.30 -9.11 -4.87
CA GLU A 536 -38.40 -8.87 -5.82
C GLU A 536 -38.94 -7.41 -5.77
N ASN A 537 -38.78 -6.72 -4.63
CA ASN A 537 -39.25 -5.36 -4.38
C ASN A 537 -38.21 -4.27 -4.70
N LYS A 538 -37.35 -4.50 -5.70
CA LYS A 538 -36.26 -3.58 -6.08
C LYS A 538 -36.73 -2.14 -6.34
N LEU A 539 -37.95 -1.96 -6.88
CA LEU A 539 -38.52 -0.64 -7.20
C LEU A 539 -38.87 0.17 -5.94
N GLU A 540 -39.32 -0.49 -4.87
CA GLU A 540 -39.67 0.16 -3.60
C GLU A 540 -38.40 0.53 -2.80
N ARG A 541 -37.34 -0.27 -2.94
CA ARG A 541 -36.05 -0.08 -2.26
C ARG A 541 -35.06 0.82 -3.01
N VAL A 542 -35.45 1.47 -4.11
CA VAL A 542 -34.54 2.34 -4.91
C VAL A 542 -33.86 3.43 -4.07
N ASN A 543 -34.56 4.02 -3.12
CA ASN A 543 -33.99 5.07 -2.26
C ASN A 543 -32.96 4.51 -1.26
N GLU A 544 -33.20 3.30 -0.74
CA GLU A 544 -32.26 2.57 0.11
C GLU A 544 -31.03 2.15 -0.69
N TRP A 545 -31.24 1.59 -1.88
CA TRP A 545 -30.19 1.24 -2.84
C TRP A 545 -29.29 2.43 -3.18
N LYS A 546 -29.87 3.60 -3.49
CA LYS A 546 -29.11 4.84 -3.74
C LYS A 546 -28.27 5.27 -2.53
N LYS A 547 -28.81 5.13 -1.31
CA LYS A 547 -28.06 5.43 -0.07
C LYS A 547 -26.88 4.47 0.10
N ILE A 548 -27.09 3.17 -0.13
CA ILE A 548 -26.05 2.15 -0.02
C ILE A 548 -24.98 2.35 -1.08
N LEU A 549 -25.34 2.62 -2.34
CA LEU A 549 -24.36 2.95 -3.39
C LEU A 549 -23.52 4.20 -3.04
N LYS A 550 -24.15 5.22 -2.45
CA LYS A 550 -23.41 6.41 -1.96
C LYS A 550 -22.47 6.04 -0.81
N MET A 551 -22.91 5.16 0.08
CA MET A 551 -22.09 4.65 1.19
C MET A 551 -20.91 3.83 0.68
N ILE A 552 -21.13 2.89 -0.25
CA ILE A 552 -20.08 2.09 -0.91
C ILE A 552 -19.03 3.02 -1.52
N LYS A 553 -19.44 3.97 -2.38
CA LYS A 553 -18.51 4.94 -2.98
C LYS A 553 -17.71 5.73 -1.94
N THR A 554 -18.35 6.11 -0.84
CA THR A 554 -17.68 6.86 0.24
C THR A 554 -16.67 5.99 0.99
N LEU A 555 -17.02 4.73 1.26
CA LEU A 555 -16.15 3.75 1.92
C LEU A 555 -14.97 3.37 1.03
N GLU A 556 -15.19 3.18 -0.27
CA GLU A 556 -14.13 2.97 -1.25
C GLU A 556 -13.15 4.13 -1.25
N ILE A 557 -13.62 5.37 -1.39
CA ILE A 557 -12.75 6.56 -1.32
C ILE A 557 -11.97 6.62 0.01
N ALA A 558 -12.59 6.26 1.13
CA ALA A 558 -11.92 6.25 2.43
C ALA A 558 -10.84 5.15 2.54
N ILE A 559 -11.12 3.94 2.04
CA ILE A 559 -10.14 2.84 1.96
C ILE A 559 -8.99 3.25 1.05
N LEU A 560 -9.32 3.84 -0.09
CA LEU A 560 -8.39 4.34 -1.08
C LEU A 560 -7.44 5.40 -0.46
N GLU A 561 -7.96 6.36 0.30
CA GLU A 561 -7.14 7.38 0.97
C GLU A 561 -6.28 6.81 2.11
N LEU A 562 -6.82 5.83 2.85
CA LEU A 562 -6.08 5.14 3.90
C LEU A 562 -4.97 4.26 3.33
N ASP A 563 -5.22 3.53 2.24
CA ASP A 563 -4.19 2.76 1.57
C ASP A 563 -3.11 3.69 1.01
N SER A 564 -3.49 4.85 0.46
CA SER A 564 -2.51 5.89 0.08
C SER A 564 -1.61 6.28 1.25
N ALA A 565 -2.17 6.48 2.45
CA ALA A 565 -1.37 6.74 3.66
C ALA A 565 -0.49 5.54 4.07
N LEU A 566 -0.94 4.30 3.85
CA LEU A 566 -0.20 3.07 4.15
C LEU A 566 0.90 2.76 3.12
N ILE A 567 0.70 3.06 1.84
CA ILE A 567 1.70 2.94 0.76
C ILE A 567 3.01 3.59 1.20
N TYR A 568 2.92 4.77 1.80
CA TYR A 568 4.10 5.51 2.22
C TYR A 568 4.78 4.97 3.49
N LYS A 569 4.17 4.02 4.19
CA LYS A 569 4.72 3.41 5.41
C LYS A 569 5.46 2.09 5.16
N TYR A 570 4.90 1.21 4.30
CA TYR A 570 5.48 -0.11 4.05
C TYR A 570 6.91 -0.03 3.47
N ASN A 571 7.21 1.01 2.70
CA ASN A 571 8.55 1.19 2.11
C ASN A 571 9.61 1.70 3.12
N CYS A 572 9.22 2.28 4.26
CA CYS A 572 10.19 2.79 5.24
C CYS A 572 10.68 1.71 6.22
N LYS A 573 9.85 0.70 6.53
CA LYS A 573 10.11 -0.20 7.67
C LYS A 573 11.02 -1.39 7.32
N LYS A 574 10.93 -1.91 6.09
CA LYS A 574 11.77 -3.05 5.64
C LYS A 574 13.27 -2.71 5.66
N LEU A 575 13.60 -1.43 5.43
CA LEU A 575 14.97 -0.90 5.47
C LEU A 575 15.50 -0.67 6.88
N GLU A 576 14.67 -0.21 7.83
CA GLU A 576 15.12 0.03 9.20
C GLU A 576 15.49 -1.28 9.92
N GLU A 577 14.94 -2.43 9.51
CA GLU A 577 15.21 -3.74 10.09
C GLU A 577 16.35 -4.49 9.37
N GLN A 578 16.49 -4.37 8.03
CA GLN A 578 17.57 -5.03 7.28
C GLN A 578 18.91 -4.25 7.34
N VAL A 579 18.89 -2.92 7.17
CA VAL A 579 20.12 -2.10 7.16
C VAL A 579 20.76 -2.01 8.55
N ASN A 580 19.98 -1.99 9.64
CA ASN A 580 20.56 -1.89 10.99
C ASN A 580 21.17 -3.19 11.51
N LEU A 581 20.79 -4.36 10.98
CA LEU A 581 21.39 -5.63 11.40
C LEU A 581 22.57 -5.97 10.50
N GLU A 582 22.41 -5.94 9.18
CA GLU A 582 23.47 -6.31 8.24
C GLU A 582 24.64 -5.31 8.25
N ASP A 583 24.40 -3.99 8.29
CA ASP A 583 25.51 -3.02 8.39
C ASP A 583 26.20 -3.06 9.76
N CYS A 584 25.50 -3.47 10.81
CA CYS A 584 26.06 -3.56 12.15
C CYS A 584 26.86 -4.84 12.33
N VAL A 585 26.47 -5.93 11.65
CA VAL A 585 27.22 -7.19 11.59
C VAL A 585 28.45 -7.02 10.70
N LYS A 586 28.29 -6.52 9.46
CA LYS A 586 29.41 -6.27 8.53
C LYS A 586 30.44 -5.27 9.08
N ARG A 587 30.01 -4.20 9.78
CA ARG A 587 30.96 -3.28 10.43
C ARG A 587 31.72 -3.91 11.60
N CYS A 588 31.12 -4.88 12.28
CA CYS A 588 31.80 -5.62 13.35
C CYS A 588 32.76 -6.68 12.78
N GLU A 589 32.39 -7.33 11.66
CA GLU A 589 33.20 -8.32 10.97
C GLU A 589 34.42 -7.66 10.30
N ASN A 590 34.24 -6.62 9.49
CA ASN A 590 35.35 -5.92 8.82
C ASN A 590 36.35 -5.33 9.82
N LYS A 591 35.87 -4.81 10.95
CA LYS A 591 36.73 -4.26 12.00
C LYS A 591 37.48 -5.36 12.77
N ALA A 592 36.90 -6.55 12.89
CA ALA A 592 37.59 -7.70 13.46
C ALA A 592 38.66 -8.24 12.48
N GLU A 593 38.38 -8.25 11.17
CA GLU A 593 39.35 -8.66 10.14
C GLU A 593 40.55 -7.71 10.07
N GLU A 594 40.33 -6.39 10.06
CA GLU A 594 41.41 -5.38 10.09
C GLU A 594 42.29 -5.47 11.35
N GLU A 595 41.72 -5.83 12.50
CA GLU A 595 42.46 -5.94 13.76
C GLU A 595 43.21 -7.29 13.90
N CYS A 596 42.83 -8.32 13.13
CA CYS A 596 43.41 -9.67 13.22
C CYS A 596 44.50 -9.98 12.17
N GLU A 597 44.81 -9.07 11.24
CA GLU A 597 45.97 -9.21 10.34
C GLU A 597 47.32 -9.06 11.06
N ASN A 598 47.34 -8.59 12.31
CA ASN A 598 48.55 -8.47 13.11
C ASN A 598 48.68 -9.64 14.12
N PRO A 599 49.68 -10.53 13.97
CA PRO A 599 49.81 -11.74 14.79
C PRO A 599 50.01 -11.47 16.29
N ASP A 600 50.46 -10.26 16.66
CA ASP A 600 50.65 -9.86 18.07
C ASP A 600 49.32 -9.48 18.78
N ASN A 601 48.20 -9.41 18.05
CA ASN A 601 46.89 -9.00 18.58
C ASN A 601 45.88 -10.15 18.77
N GLN A 602 46.27 -11.42 18.68
CA GLN A 602 45.34 -12.56 18.79
C GLN A 602 44.53 -12.56 20.11
N ASP A 603 45.15 -12.17 21.23
CA ASP A 603 44.45 -12.05 22.53
C ASP A 603 43.50 -10.84 22.58
N LEU A 604 43.78 -9.78 21.82
CA LEU A 604 42.91 -8.61 21.70
C LEU A 604 41.72 -8.91 20.79
N CYS A 605 41.95 -9.60 19.66
CA CYS A 605 40.89 -10.12 18.78
C CYS A 605 39.94 -11.04 19.55
N ARG A 606 40.47 -11.97 20.37
CA ARG A 606 39.64 -12.87 21.18
C ARG A 606 38.79 -12.12 22.21
N LYS A 607 39.35 -11.09 22.85
CA LYS A 607 38.61 -10.22 23.80
C LYS A 607 37.58 -9.33 23.09
N ASN A 608 37.87 -8.83 21.90
CA ASN A 608 36.95 -8.02 21.11
C ASN A 608 35.80 -8.89 20.57
N PHE A 609 36.08 -10.12 20.13
CA PHE A 609 35.07 -11.09 19.73
C PHE A 609 34.16 -11.50 20.90
N GLU A 610 34.72 -11.70 22.10
CA GLU A 610 33.94 -11.91 23.33
C GLU A 610 33.12 -10.67 23.71
N GLN A 611 33.61 -9.44 23.48
CA GLN A 611 32.86 -8.21 23.72
C GLN A 611 31.73 -7.98 22.71
N ILE A 612 31.95 -8.35 21.44
CA ILE A 612 30.93 -8.32 20.38
C ILE A 612 29.85 -9.34 20.70
N ASN A 613 30.22 -10.59 21.03
CA ASN A 613 29.27 -11.60 21.49
C ASN A 613 28.55 -11.17 22.77
N LYS A 614 29.24 -10.51 23.71
CA LYS A 614 28.58 -9.88 24.87
C LYS A 614 27.64 -8.75 24.46
N CYS A 615 27.93 -7.91 23.46
CA CYS A 615 27.03 -6.84 23.02
C CYS A 615 25.81 -7.37 22.25
N VAL A 616 26.00 -8.38 21.41
CA VAL A 616 24.92 -9.09 20.70
C VAL A 616 24.03 -9.81 21.71
N ASN A 617 24.63 -10.53 22.67
CA ASN A 617 23.90 -11.19 23.75
C ASN A 617 23.28 -10.19 24.73
N LYS A 618 23.87 -9.02 24.95
CA LYS A 618 23.30 -7.95 25.79
C LYS A 618 22.13 -7.25 25.09
N LYS A 619 22.15 -7.09 23.76
CA LYS A 619 20.98 -6.67 22.96
C LYS A 619 19.87 -7.73 22.94
N LEU A 620 20.23 -9.01 22.96
CA LEU A 620 19.27 -10.10 23.17
C LEU A 620 18.75 -10.16 24.63
N GLN A 621 19.58 -9.83 25.63
CA GLN A 621 19.19 -9.74 27.04
C GLN A 621 18.38 -8.48 27.37
N TYR A 622 18.52 -7.37 26.64
CA TYR A 622 17.57 -6.25 26.75
C TYR A 622 16.15 -6.63 26.31
N SER A 623 15.94 -7.80 25.69
CA SER A 623 14.62 -8.40 25.47
C SER A 623 14.10 -9.22 26.66
N ASN A 624 14.96 -9.56 27.62
CA ASN A 624 14.65 -10.43 28.78
C ASN A 624 14.76 -9.70 30.14
N ASP A 625 15.53 -8.62 30.25
CA ASP A 625 15.79 -7.89 31.51
C ASP A 625 14.61 -7.01 31.98
N ASP A 626 13.53 -6.86 31.18
CA ASP A 626 12.24 -6.33 31.64
C ASP A 626 11.50 -7.31 32.58
N PHE A 627 11.99 -8.54 32.74
CA PHE A 627 11.35 -9.58 33.54
C PHE A 627 11.93 -9.74 34.97
N GLU A 628 13.22 -9.47 35.20
CA GLU A 628 13.86 -9.72 36.51
C GLU A 628 13.79 -8.54 37.50
N LYS A 629 13.35 -7.35 37.08
CA LYS A 629 13.11 -6.22 38.01
C LYS A 629 11.74 -6.24 38.71
N GLN A 630 10.92 -7.26 38.47
CA GLN A 630 9.62 -7.45 39.15
C GLN A 630 9.60 -8.61 40.16
N SER A 631 10.71 -9.33 40.39
CA SER A 631 10.74 -10.46 41.34
C SER A 631 11.57 -10.23 42.62
N SER A 632 12.09 -9.02 42.85
CA SER A 632 12.79 -8.69 44.10
C SER A 632 12.01 -7.66 44.92
N ASN A 633 10.82 -8.05 45.40
CA ASN A 633 10.08 -7.36 46.47
C ASN A 633 8.93 -8.24 47.01
N VAL A 634 9.17 -9.54 47.19
CA VAL A 634 8.24 -10.45 47.87
C VAL A 634 9.03 -11.32 48.82
N ASP A 635 9.49 -10.70 49.91
CA ASP A 635 9.88 -11.37 51.16
C ASP A 635 9.76 -10.32 52.26
N ASN A 636 8.51 -9.94 52.56
CA ASN A 636 8.01 -9.38 53.82
C ASN A 636 6.54 -9.01 53.63
N CYS A 637 5.70 -9.37 54.60
CA CYS A 637 4.23 -9.21 54.66
C CYS A 637 3.42 -10.43 54.15
N ILE A 638 3.60 -11.56 54.84
CA ILE A 638 2.47 -12.47 55.12
C ILE A 638 1.88 -11.97 56.45
N GLU A 639 0.71 -11.34 56.40
CA GLU A 639 -0.40 -11.51 57.34
C GLU A 639 -1.54 -10.57 56.91
N ASP A 640 -2.76 -11.11 57.05
CA ASP A 640 -4.06 -10.46 56.89
C ASP A 640 -4.74 -10.38 55.48
N GLN A 641 -5.70 -11.31 55.34
CA GLN A 641 -6.97 -11.25 54.59
C GLN A 641 -7.00 -11.71 53.12
N GLY A 642 -7.29 -13.00 52.94
CA GLY A 642 -8.51 -13.52 52.29
C GLY A 642 -8.90 -13.01 50.90
N HIS A 643 -8.80 -13.93 49.92
CA HIS A 643 -9.24 -13.86 48.51
C HIS A 643 -8.27 -13.20 47.52
N ILE A 644 -7.49 -14.03 46.84
CA ILE A 644 -7.29 -14.08 45.37
C ILE A 644 -6.54 -15.38 45.08
N GLY A 645 -7.19 -16.36 44.47
CA GLY A 645 -6.60 -17.65 44.18
C GLY A 645 -7.10 -18.23 42.87
N ILE A 646 -6.86 -17.56 41.73
CA ILE A 646 -7.08 -18.13 40.38
C ILE A 646 -5.97 -17.78 39.35
N ILE A 647 -4.98 -16.93 39.64
CA ILE A 647 -4.06 -16.45 38.58
C ILE A 647 -2.78 -17.30 38.37
N ASN A 648 -2.45 -18.25 39.24
CA ASN A 648 -1.18 -18.99 39.13
C ASN A 648 -1.26 -20.45 38.64
N TYR A 649 -2.42 -20.93 38.17
CA TYR A 649 -2.52 -22.31 37.68
C TYR A 649 -2.03 -22.47 36.23
N ASN A 650 -2.24 -21.47 35.36
CA ASN A 650 -1.89 -21.57 33.94
C ASN A 650 -0.38 -21.47 33.65
N LYS A 651 0.43 -20.91 34.57
CA LYS A 651 1.89 -20.76 34.36
C LYS A 651 2.73 -21.97 34.75
N CYS A 652 2.19 -22.88 35.56
CA CYS A 652 2.84 -24.16 35.85
C CYS A 652 2.59 -25.20 34.75
N ILE A 653 1.45 -25.10 34.05
CA ILE A 653 1.11 -26.02 32.95
C ILE A 653 2.07 -25.85 31.77
N ASP A 654 2.48 -24.61 31.44
CA ASP A 654 3.42 -24.34 30.34
C ASP A 654 4.82 -24.97 30.52
N LYS A 655 5.19 -25.42 31.73
CA LYS A 655 6.44 -26.16 31.99
C LYS A 655 6.26 -27.68 32.07
N CYS A 656 5.03 -28.17 32.21
CA CYS A 656 4.73 -29.61 32.21
C CYS A 656 4.40 -30.14 30.81
N ILE A 657 4.11 -29.26 29.84
CA ILE A 657 3.79 -29.59 28.45
C ILE A 657 4.96 -30.28 27.70
N ASP A 658 6.19 -30.18 28.21
CA ASP A 658 7.36 -30.78 27.55
C ASP A 658 7.60 -32.27 27.87
N ILE A 659 6.79 -32.93 28.71
CA ILE A 659 7.10 -34.30 29.19
C ILE A 659 5.94 -35.32 29.09
N ALA A 660 4.70 -34.95 28.76
CA ALA A 660 3.57 -35.89 28.83
C ALA A 660 2.86 -36.15 27.47
N ASP A 661 2.40 -37.40 27.29
CA ASP A 661 1.64 -37.89 26.13
C ASP A 661 0.25 -37.21 26.06
N PRO A 662 -0.21 -36.68 24.90
CA PRO A 662 -1.43 -35.87 24.81
C PRO A 662 -2.74 -36.56 25.26
N GLU A 663 -2.81 -37.89 25.20
CA GLU A 663 -4.02 -38.64 25.63
C GLU A 663 -4.19 -38.69 27.15
N GLU A 664 -3.08 -38.75 27.91
CA GLU A 664 -3.14 -38.71 29.39
C GLU A 664 -3.52 -37.31 29.89
N LEU A 665 -3.08 -36.26 29.21
CA LEU A 665 -3.40 -34.87 29.56
C LEU A 665 -4.90 -34.57 29.40
N LEU A 666 -5.52 -35.14 28.37
CA LEU A 666 -6.95 -34.96 28.10
C LEU A 666 -7.82 -35.72 29.12
N GLN A 667 -7.41 -36.91 29.53
CA GLN A 667 -8.09 -37.68 30.57
C GLN A 667 -7.98 -37.00 31.94
N PHE A 668 -6.82 -36.42 32.26
CA PHE A 668 -6.61 -35.70 33.52
C PHE A 668 -7.42 -34.39 33.59
N GLN A 669 -7.52 -33.65 32.48
CA GLN A 669 -8.37 -32.45 32.39
C GLN A 669 -9.86 -32.79 32.53
N HIS A 670 -10.32 -33.88 31.92
CA HIS A 670 -11.72 -34.29 32.04
C HIS A 670 -12.08 -34.83 33.43
N GLN A 671 -11.14 -35.46 34.13
CA GLN A 671 -11.35 -35.92 35.50
C GLN A 671 -11.36 -34.75 36.49
N ALA A 672 -10.43 -33.79 36.34
CA ALA A 672 -10.36 -32.60 37.21
C ALA A 672 -11.59 -31.68 37.08
N LEU A 673 -12.20 -31.58 35.89
CA LEU A 673 -13.43 -30.79 35.68
C LEU A 673 -14.71 -31.50 36.16
N LYS A 674 -14.67 -32.82 36.37
CA LYS A 674 -15.80 -33.58 36.92
C LYS A 674 -15.87 -33.52 38.44
N ASP A 675 -14.73 -33.34 39.10
CA ASP A 675 -14.61 -33.37 40.55
C ASP A 675 -14.74 -31.97 41.20
N ASP A 676 -14.98 -30.90 40.41
CA ASP A 676 -15.16 -29.52 40.90
C ASP A 676 -16.64 -29.16 41.14
N ASP A 677 -17.05 -29.24 42.41
CA ASP A 677 -18.41 -28.97 42.89
C ASP A 677 -18.88 -27.51 42.67
N GLU A 678 -17.98 -26.54 42.56
CA GLU A 678 -18.36 -25.14 42.29
C GLU A 678 -18.73 -24.92 40.82
N TYR A 679 -18.00 -25.57 39.91
CA TYR A 679 -18.30 -25.51 38.47
C TYR A 679 -19.66 -26.14 38.16
N GLN A 680 -19.98 -27.28 38.79
CA GLN A 680 -21.29 -27.94 38.63
C GLN A 680 -22.46 -27.11 39.20
N LYS A 681 -22.23 -26.34 40.28
CA LYS A 681 -23.22 -25.39 40.82
C LYS A 681 -23.43 -24.20 39.89
N LEU A 682 -22.36 -23.66 39.30
CA LEU A 682 -22.42 -22.58 38.33
C LEU A 682 -23.16 -23.01 37.05
N LEU A 683 -22.90 -24.22 36.56
CA LEU A 683 -23.57 -24.75 35.37
C LEU A 683 -25.09 -24.89 35.60
N LYS A 684 -25.50 -25.46 36.74
CA LYS A 684 -26.92 -25.58 37.12
C LYS A 684 -27.60 -24.23 37.35
N SER A 685 -26.87 -23.26 37.89
CA SER A 685 -27.39 -21.90 38.05
C SER A 685 -27.56 -21.18 36.71
N TRP A 686 -26.70 -21.46 35.72
CA TRP A 686 -26.82 -20.93 34.37
C TRP A 686 -27.95 -21.58 33.57
N GLU A 687 -28.15 -22.90 33.72
CA GLU A 687 -29.28 -23.62 33.13
C GLU A 687 -30.63 -23.10 33.69
N GLN A 688 -30.71 -22.83 35.00
CA GLN A 688 -31.90 -22.22 35.61
C GLN A 688 -32.18 -20.77 35.15
N ILE A 689 -31.14 -20.01 34.79
CA ILE A 689 -31.30 -18.65 34.23
C ILE A 689 -31.80 -18.71 32.79
N LEU A 690 -31.33 -19.69 32.01
CA LEU A 690 -31.74 -19.88 30.62
C LEU A 690 -33.20 -20.35 30.50
N GLU A 691 -33.71 -21.11 31.46
CA GLU A 691 -35.10 -21.61 31.48
C GLU A 691 -36.14 -20.55 31.93
N ASN A 692 -35.71 -19.42 32.50
CA ASN A 692 -36.63 -18.42 33.05
C ASN A 692 -37.01 -17.33 32.03
N GLU A 693 -38.01 -17.62 31.19
CA GLU A 693 -38.50 -16.73 30.12
C GLU A 693 -38.91 -15.33 30.63
N GLU A 694 -39.38 -15.21 31.87
CA GLU A 694 -39.85 -13.96 32.46
C GLU A 694 -38.68 -13.00 32.78
N LEU A 695 -37.53 -13.56 33.20
CA LEU A 695 -36.30 -12.81 33.46
C LEU A 695 -35.65 -12.35 32.14
N ASN A 696 -35.65 -13.22 31.13
CA ASN A 696 -35.11 -12.91 29.80
C ASN A 696 -35.91 -11.80 29.08
N SER A 697 -37.24 -11.79 29.24
CA SER A 697 -38.10 -10.71 28.75
C SER A 697 -37.81 -9.36 29.43
N LYS A 698 -37.58 -9.35 30.75
CA LYS A 698 -37.18 -8.15 31.50
C LYS A 698 -35.80 -7.62 31.11
N ILE A 699 -34.83 -8.49 30.90
CA ILE A 699 -33.48 -8.12 30.47
C ILE A 699 -33.53 -7.51 29.07
N LEU A 700 -34.28 -8.12 28.15
CA LEU A 700 -34.45 -7.60 26.79
C LEU A 700 -35.15 -6.23 26.78
N LYS A 701 -36.14 -6.03 27.64
CA LYS A 701 -36.86 -4.76 27.77
C LYS A 701 -35.96 -3.64 28.31
N ASN A 702 -35.20 -3.90 29.37
CA ASN A 702 -34.23 -2.96 29.91
C ASN A 702 -33.11 -2.64 28.92
N PHE A 703 -32.70 -3.63 28.11
CA PHE A 703 -31.71 -3.44 27.07
C PHE A 703 -32.24 -2.51 25.97
N LEU A 704 -33.48 -2.71 25.49
CA LEU A 704 -34.08 -1.87 24.45
C LEU A 704 -34.37 -0.43 24.94
N GLU A 705 -34.78 -0.25 26.19
CA GLU A 705 -34.95 1.09 26.80
C GLU A 705 -33.62 1.86 26.92
N GLN A 706 -32.50 1.16 27.12
CA GLN A 706 -31.18 1.80 27.24
C GLN A 706 -30.63 2.33 25.89
N PHE A 707 -31.16 1.86 24.76
CA PHE A 707 -30.71 2.24 23.41
C PHE A 707 -31.68 3.17 22.65
N GLY A 708 -32.79 3.58 23.27
CA GLY A 708 -33.68 4.61 22.71
C GLY A 708 -34.47 4.18 21.47
N GLU A 709 -34.69 2.87 21.29
CA GLU A 709 -35.48 2.32 20.18
C GLU A 709 -36.92 1.99 20.63
N GLU A 710 -37.67 3.02 21.03
CA GLU A 710 -39.07 2.87 21.48
C GLU A 710 -40.00 2.31 20.39
N SER A 711 -39.66 2.45 19.11
CA SER A 711 -40.50 1.98 17.99
C SER A 711 -40.55 0.45 17.82
N LEU A 712 -39.68 -0.31 18.50
CA LEU A 712 -39.67 -1.77 18.46
C LEU A 712 -40.48 -2.42 19.58
N LEU A 713 -40.87 -1.65 20.61
CA LEU A 713 -41.72 -2.14 21.71
C LEU A 713 -43.13 -2.50 21.22
N ASP A 714 -43.64 -1.82 20.19
CA ASP A 714 -44.98 -2.07 19.62
C ASP A 714 -45.06 -3.36 18.77
N GLN A 715 -43.93 -3.98 18.46
CA GLN A 715 -43.86 -5.22 17.67
C GLN A 715 -43.82 -6.49 18.54
N ILE A 716 -43.71 -6.35 19.85
CA ILE A 716 -43.74 -7.50 20.77
C ILE A 716 -45.21 -7.94 20.94
N PRO A 717 -45.60 -9.16 20.54
CA PRO A 717 -46.99 -9.59 20.62
C PRO A 717 -47.42 -9.71 22.08
N THR A 718 -48.40 -8.90 22.50
CA THR A 718 -49.04 -9.02 23.81
C THR A 718 -49.68 -10.40 23.97
N GLU A 719 -49.73 -10.92 25.21
CA GLU A 719 -50.30 -12.25 25.51
C GLU A 719 -51.73 -12.44 24.96
N GLU A 720 -52.51 -11.37 24.85
CA GLU A 720 -53.85 -11.40 24.25
C GLU A 720 -53.80 -11.74 22.75
N LYS A 721 -52.85 -11.18 21.99
CA LYS A 721 -52.67 -11.49 20.55
C LYS A 721 -52.16 -12.92 20.34
N LYS A 722 -51.34 -13.44 21.26
CA LYS A 722 -50.88 -14.85 21.22
C LYS A 722 -51.99 -15.84 21.57
N LYS A 723 -52.94 -15.46 22.44
CA LYS A 723 -54.13 -16.28 22.73
C LYS A 723 -55.14 -16.30 21.58
N GLN A 724 -55.28 -15.19 20.84
CA GLN A 724 -56.14 -15.12 19.65
C GLN A 724 -55.61 -16.00 18.50
N GLN A 725 -54.31 -15.94 18.20
CA GLN A 725 -53.68 -16.77 17.15
C GLN A 725 -53.72 -18.27 17.45
N LYS A 726 -53.83 -18.66 18.73
CA LYS A 726 -53.96 -20.06 19.14
C LYS A 726 -55.41 -20.58 19.11
N TYR A 727 -56.39 -19.69 18.91
CA TYR A 727 -57.78 -20.03 18.68
C TYR A 727 -58.14 -20.04 17.18
N ASP A 728 -57.37 -19.32 16.35
CA ASP A 728 -57.55 -19.25 14.89
C ASP A 728 -56.73 -20.31 14.11
N LEU A 729 -55.84 -21.05 14.79
CA LEU A 729 -55.16 -22.28 14.32
C LEU A 729 -55.83 -23.50 14.96
#